data_AF-A0A956KBD9-F1
#
_entry.id   AF-A0A956KBD9-F1
#
_cell.length_a   1.000
_cell.length_b   1.000
_cell.length_c   1.000
_cell.angle_alpha   90.00
_cell.angle_beta   90.00
_cell.angle_gamma   90.00
#
_symmetry.space_group_name_H-M   'P 1'
#
loop_
_entity.id
_entity.type
_entity.pdbx_description
1 polymer ?
#
loop_
_entity_poly.entity_id
_entity_poly.type
_entity_poly.pdbx_seq_one_letter_code
_entity_poly.pdbx_strand_id
1 'polypeptide(L)'
;MTMGDEREPQPPSVASRSYGRVAPLVGVAALAIVAVSGVAALRWRAAAIALCTLPGALARALARIAPRLRAPPWLWPAVVVVLLGVTLLRALFLGHPPASRDHGIHYLQTHILIHDALAHGSFSGAGARLGNGFPFGDSYPLLGYLLTGGANLLSAGLVPLRTSYAWGLLFVWALAALGVWALARIVADDEQDPKNRSFWAASIAAGLWLLDAGVSREGGWHYLMFHGVWPQLLSTALWTLAIAATWRAFTRPSPRRIAVAALLHAGAALAHPFGLLTCAASAGLWPVALFVTGARSRLPAGALRVLTIVGVLAGLLITGWFTAFLGNAAELGRNPVMWAPWDALAVDLITGELFGGQRSWVGPLALIGGVAALRRASAPGVLVCALVLSLLLLGSDAAVTALRLDLLLPAFKNLQFIRYSIAIKPLWYALAGVGAVTLVRGLSGLATPSPPALPVRLFCCALLGPLLVGVVDGLPRITARPVGAVDCLEGTHHERDERALAEAIAAEASALGRPPTVAFLRHGMSGATYPLFTLSDAGARVILDGHIPSINSVYRVHHRKPELLAGLGVTHALYDRSLAGTDRRLADALVEVGRFGDYRLARFTPPAGPVTPGVIAEVSGCPPDQLRVTDASLLTGGDRISVDIDPSCQDPVTVDFVAAPLRKLVARHRPPGADEASPLEIAARPMLLSGITGSRVITPGGGRLDLVYETPERERLAGRASLIALALTLPMLALGQRLPLRRRAWHPGGSRRATITWSIAVGLLATAIVSVALVRQGRVLARTWERDDSPRLVRDLVIDGAYEARREPADYCDALLGKDSRIGCSEATQRDRVATLYRSPYLYRCVMITAPAGGVAEVRFDALPEGQLIRGIVARDPGVAGPGSRLRFGLSTRAGDVAVGTRKHWFEARPRGDALTVTVTNQSGDDQPVCVAAAALAE
;
A
#
# COMPACT_ATOMS: atom_id res chain seq x y z
N MET A 1 -39.83 -66.82 58.18
CA MET A 1 -39.49 -65.72 59.10
C MET A 1 -38.60 -64.75 58.35
N THR A 2 -39.19 -63.71 57.79
CA THR A 2 -38.51 -62.66 57.00
C THR A 2 -38.95 -61.33 57.58
N MET A 3 -37.98 -60.56 58.09
CA MET A 3 -38.19 -59.22 58.65
C MET A 3 -38.63 -58.26 57.55
N GLY A 4 -39.71 -57.52 57.82
CA GLY A 4 -40.19 -56.40 57.01
C GLY A 4 -39.42 -55.14 57.36
N ASP A 5 -39.06 -54.39 56.32
CA ASP A 5 -38.36 -53.11 56.40
C ASP A 5 -39.37 -52.03 55.95
N GLU A 6 -39.93 -51.30 56.92
CA GLU A 6 -40.85 -50.18 56.71
C GLU A 6 -40.08 -48.98 56.14
N ARG A 7 -40.39 -48.59 54.90
CA ARG A 7 -39.93 -47.31 54.34
C ARG A 7 -41.01 -46.25 54.50
N GLU A 8 -40.70 -45.21 55.26
CA GLU A 8 -41.47 -43.96 55.33
C GLU A 8 -41.64 -43.31 53.95
N PRO A 9 -42.85 -42.81 53.61
CA PRO A 9 -43.07 -42.04 52.40
C PRO A 9 -42.54 -40.61 52.56
N GLN A 10 -41.52 -40.24 51.76
CA GLN A 10 -41.09 -38.84 51.63
C GLN A 10 -42.19 -37.99 50.97
N PRO A 11 -42.45 -36.77 51.47
CA PRO A 11 -43.45 -35.88 50.89
C PRO A 11 -42.99 -35.33 49.52
N PRO A 12 -43.93 -35.08 48.58
CA PRO A 12 -43.61 -34.52 47.29
C PRO A 12 -43.09 -33.09 47.44
N SER A 13 -41.82 -32.87 47.11
CA SER A 13 -41.25 -31.52 47.04
C SER A 13 -41.97 -30.71 45.97
N VAL A 14 -42.78 -29.74 46.40
CA VAL A 14 -43.52 -28.81 45.54
C VAL A 14 -42.55 -28.05 44.63
N ALA A 15 -42.91 -28.02 43.35
CA ALA A 15 -42.19 -27.38 42.27
C ALA A 15 -42.12 -25.84 42.43
N SER A 16 -41.09 -25.33 43.12
CA SER A 16 -40.73 -23.90 43.11
C SER A 16 -39.65 -23.54 42.06
N ARG A 17 -39.32 -24.46 41.15
CA ARG A 17 -38.13 -24.35 40.28
C ARG A 17 -38.29 -23.47 39.02
N SER A 18 -39.45 -22.90 38.73
CA SER A 18 -39.70 -22.17 37.47
C SER A 18 -39.49 -20.65 37.55
N TYR A 19 -39.77 -19.99 38.67
CA TYR A 19 -39.71 -18.52 38.76
C TYR A 19 -38.29 -17.95 38.99
N GLY A 20 -37.37 -18.71 39.59
CA GLY A 20 -35.96 -18.31 39.74
C GLY A 20 -35.14 -18.31 38.43
N ARG A 21 -35.75 -18.68 37.28
CA ARG A 21 -35.04 -18.88 36.01
C ARG A 21 -35.13 -17.69 35.04
N VAL A 22 -36.14 -16.85 35.17
CA VAL A 22 -36.41 -15.74 34.23
C VAL A 22 -35.89 -14.40 34.77
N ALA A 23 -35.95 -14.18 36.08
CA ALA A 23 -35.49 -12.96 36.74
C ALA A 23 -34.04 -12.51 36.41
N PRO A 24 -33.02 -13.39 36.39
CA PRO A 24 -31.65 -12.94 36.07
C PRO A 24 -31.46 -12.59 34.59
N LEU A 25 -32.21 -13.19 33.67
CA LEU A 25 -32.16 -12.85 32.24
C LEU A 25 -32.85 -11.52 31.96
N VAL A 26 -33.98 -11.27 32.60
CA VAL A 26 -34.70 -9.99 32.52
C VAL A 26 -33.90 -8.85 33.15
N GLY A 27 -33.28 -9.08 34.31
CA GLY A 27 -32.40 -8.10 34.95
C GLY A 27 -31.18 -7.76 34.10
N VAL A 28 -30.56 -8.76 33.47
CA VAL A 28 -29.44 -8.57 32.54
C VAL A 28 -29.87 -7.86 31.25
N ALA A 29 -31.06 -8.15 30.72
CA ALA A 29 -31.61 -7.45 29.56
C ALA A 29 -31.97 -5.99 29.88
N ALA A 30 -32.53 -5.71 31.06
CA ALA A 30 -32.80 -4.34 31.52
C ALA A 30 -31.50 -3.54 31.72
N LEU A 31 -30.47 -4.14 32.32
CA LEU A 31 -29.11 -3.57 32.39
C LEU A 31 -28.50 -3.38 31.00
N ALA A 32 -28.73 -4.33 30.10
CA ALA A 32 -28.56 -4.28 28.65
C ALA A 32 -29.03 -2.94 28.05
N ILE A 33 -30.31 -2.69 28.24
CA ILE A 33 -31.05 -1.55 27.70
C ILE A 33 -30.54 -0.24 28.33
N VAL A 34 -30.39 -0.20 29.67
CA VAL A 34 -29.87 0.99 30.37
C VAL A 34 -28.43 1.32 29.94
N ALA A 35 -27.60 0.32 29.63
CA ALA A 35 -26.25 0.52 29.09
C ALA A 35 -26.24 1.14 27.69
N VAL A 36 -27.34 1.03 26.94
CA VAL A 36 -27.49 1.55 25.57
C VAL A 36 -28.19 2.90 25.55
N SER A 37 -29.15 3.16 26.45
CA SER A 37 -30.06 4.32 26.36
C SER A 37 -30.00 5.32 27.53
N GLY A 38 -29.16 5.08 28.56
CA GLY A 38 -29.09 5.95 29.75
C GLY A 38 -28.20 7.20 29.61
N VAL A 39 -28.13 8.02 30.67
CA VAL A 39 -27.13 9.09 30.78
C VAL A 39 -25.72 8.47 30.98
N ALA A 40 -24.65 9.11 30.50
CA ALA A 40 -23.30 8.51 30.38
C ALA A 40 -22.83 7.73 31.63
N ALA A 41 -23.00 8.31 32.83
CA ALA A 41 -22.61 7.66 34.09
C ALA A 41 -23.44 6.40 34.43
N LEU A 42 -24.74 6.41 34.13
CA LEU A 42 -25.63 5.26 34.30
C LEU A 42 -25.31 4.16 33.29
N ARG A 43 -24.94 4.53 32.06
CA ARG A 43 -24.50 3.58 31.03
C ARG A 43 -23.22 2.87 31.42
N TRP A 44 -22.24 3.60 31.97
CA TRP A 44 -20.97 3.01 32.42
C TRP A 44 -21.16 2.02 33.56
N ARG A 45 -21.97 2.40 34.57
CA ARG A 45 -22.31 1.52 35.69
C ARG A 45 -23.09 0.29 35.23
N ALA A 46 -24.06 0.48 34.34
CA ALA A 46 -24.84 -0.61 33.78
C ALA A 46 -23.98 -1.56 32.93
N ALA A 47 -23.06 -1.03 32.11
CA ALA A 47 -22.11 -1.82 31.34
C ALA A 47 -21.13 -2.59 32.21
N ALA A 48 -20.63 -1.98 33.30
CA ALA A 48 -19.77 -2.66 34.28
C ALA A 48 -20.51 -3.80 34.99
N ILE A 49 -21.76 -3.57 35.42
CA ILE A 49 -22.60 -4.60 36.03
C ILE A 49 -22.94 -5.71 35.02
N ALA A 50 -23.25 -5.35 33.76
CA ALA A 50 -23.47 -6.31 32.69
C ALA A 50 -22.21 -7.15 32.43
N LEU A 51 -21.03 -6.54 32.32
CA LEU A 51 -19.75 -7.26 32.18
C LEU A 51 -19.48 -8.23 33.33
N CYS A 52 -19.88 -7.85 34.54
CA CYS A 52 -19.70 -8.70 35.71
C CYS A 52 -20.69 -9.87 35.77
N THR A 53 -21.89 -9.76 35.19
CA THR A 53 -22.99 -10.74 35.34
C THR A 53 -23.28 -11.55 34.07
N LEU A 54 -23.18 -10.93 32.90
CA LEU A 54 -23.49 -11.48 31.58
C LEU A 54 -22.64 -12.71 31.22
N PRO A 55 -21.32 -12.78 31.50
CA PRO A 55 -20.51 -13.96 31.13
C PRO A 55 -21.00 -15.22 31.83
N GLY A 56 -21.38 -15.13 33.11
CA GLY A 56 -21.92 -16.26 33.88
C GLY A 56 -23.33 -16.66 33.43
N ALA A 57 -24.15 -15.71 32.98
CA ALA A 57 -25.46 -16.00 32.40
C ALA A 57 -25.32 -16.65 31.00
N LEU A 58 -24.46 -16.09 30.14
CA LEU A 58 -24.20 -16.57 28.79
C LEU A 58 -23.54 -17.95 28.80
N ALA A 59 -22.55 -18.19 29.65
CA ALA A 59 -21.93 -19.51 29.79
C ALA A 59 -22.95 -20.58 30.19
N ARG A 60 -23.89 -20.26 31.09
CA ARG A 60 -24.98 -21.18 31.47
C ARG A 60 -25.99 -21.40 30.35
N ALA A 61 -26.31 -20.37 29.56
CA ALA A 61 -27.19 -20.50 28.40
C ALA A 61 -26.52 -21.31 27.28
N LEU A 62 -25.26 -21.00 26.95
CA LEU A 62 -24.46 -21.73 25.96
C LEU A 62 -24.22 -23.17 26.38
N ALA A 63 -23.96 -23.47 27.65
CA ALA A 63 -23.83 -24.84 28.14
C ALA A 63 -25.11 -25.68 27.94
N ARG A 64 -26.28 -25.05 27.86
CA ARG A 64 -27.56 -25.73 27.56
C ARG A 64 -27.80 -25.93 26.07
N ILE A 65 -27.31 -25.02 25.23
CA ILE A 65 -27.49 -25.07 23.77
C ILE A 65 -26.39 -25.89 23.10
N ALA A 66 -25.16 -25.85 23.63
CA ALA A 66 -23.98 -26.53 23.10
C ALA A 66 -24.18 -28.04 22.86
N PRO A 67 -24.86 -28.82 23.71
CA PRO A 67 -25.11 -30.24 23.45
C PRO A 67 -26.03 -30.48 22.24
N ARG A 68 -26.87 -29.50 21.89
CA ARG A 68 -27.80 -29.60 20.75
C ARG A 68 -27.13 -29.22 19.43
N LEU A 69 -26.11 -28.36 19.51
CA LEU A 69 -25.28 -28.00 18.38
C LEU A 69 -24.24 -29.11 18.18
N ARG A 70 -24.52 -30.08 17.31
CA ARG A 70 -23.59 -31.19 16.95
C ARG A 70 -22.24 -30.73 16.38
N ALA A 71 -22.05 -29.42 16.17
CA ALA A 71 -20.81 -28.83 15.69
C ALA A 71 -19.79 -28.66 16.82
N PRO A 72 -18.51 -28.96 16.59
CA PRO A 72 -17.50 -28.79 17.61
C PRO A 72 -17.33 -27.30 17.97
N PRO A 73 -17.12 -26.94 19.25
CA PRO A 73 -17.12 -25.54 19.71
C PRO A 73 -16.14 -24.60 19.00
N TRP A 74 -15.04 -25.15 18.46
CA TRP A 74 -14.01 -24.40 17.74
C TRP A 74 -14.44 -23.94 16.34
N LEU A 75 -15.54 -24.49 15.80
CA LEU A 75 -16.04 -24.15 14.47
C LEU A 75 -16.83 -22.83 14.47
N TRP A 76 -17.57 -22.55 15.54
CA TRP A 76 -18.41 -21.34 15.65
C TRP A 76 -17.66 -20.02 15.41
N PRO A 77 -16.46 -19.79 15.98
CA PRO A 77 -15.71 -18.57 15.73
C PRO A 77 -15.34 -18.41 14.25
N ALA A 78 -15.04 -19.51 13.56
CA ALA A 78 -14.72 -19.47 12.14
C ALA A 78 -15.98 -19.16 11.30
N VAL A 79 -17.12 -19.76 11.64
CA VAL A 79 -18.42 -19.47 10.99
C VAL A 79 -18.79 -18.00 11.12
N VAL A 80 -18.61 -17.38 12.30
CA VAL A 80 -18.87 -15.95 12.51
C VAL A 80 -18.01 -15.08 11.58
N VAL A 81 -16.72 -15.38 11.45
CA VAL A 81 -15.82 -14.64 10.55
C VAL A 81 -16.21 -14.83 9.08
N VAL A 82 -16.59 -16.04 8.68
CA VAL A 82 -17.06 -16.31 7.31
C VAL A 82 -18.35 -15.55 7.02
N LEU A 83 -19.34 -15.59 7.92
CA LEU A 83 -20.59 -14.85 7.76
C LEU A 83 -20.35 -13.34 7.70
N LEU A 84 -19.46 -12.83 8.55
CA LEU A 84 -19.04 -11.42 8.51
C LEU A 84 -18.40 -11.10 7.15
N GLY A 85 -17.43 -11.91 6.70
CA GLY A 85 -16.78 -11.73 5.40
C GLY A 85 -17.75 -11.76 4.22
N VAL A 86 -18.68 -12.74 4.18
CA VAL A 86 -19.73 -12.83 3.15
C VAL A 86 -20.62 -11.59 3.16
N THR A 87 -20.99 -11.10 4.34
CA THR A 87 -21.85 -9.91 4.47
C THR A 87 -21.13 -8.67 3.98
N LEU A 88 -19.86 -8.46 4.38
CA LEU A 88 -19.07 -7.28 4.02
C LEU A 88 -18.57 -7.32 2.57
N LEU A 89 -18.34 -8.50 1.99
CA LEU A 89 -17.79 -8.67 0.64
C LEU A 89 -18.83 -9.15 -0.37
N ARG A 90 -20.13 -9.04 -0.04
CA ARG A 90 -21.24 -9.58 -0.84
C ARG A 90 -21.17 -9.14 -2.31
N ALA A 91 -20.87 -7.88 -2.58
CA ALA A 91 -20.79 -7.37 -3.96
C ALA A 91 -19.72 -8.12 -4.77
N LEU A 92 -18.55 -8.38 -4.17
CA LEU A 92 -17.49 -9.15 -4.82
C LEU A 92 -17.93 -10.59 -5.08
N PHE A 93 -18.67 -11.23 -4.16
CA PHE A 93 -19.25 -12.57 -4.38
C PHE A 93 -20.17 -12.59 -5.60
N LEU A 94 -20.96 -11.54 -5.79
CA LEU A 94 -21.86 -11.38 -6.94
C LEU A 94 -21.12 -11.04 -8.24
N GLY A 95 -19.79 -10.87 -8.20
CA GLY A 95 -18.99 -10.55 -9.38
C GLY A 95 -18.94 -9.06 -9.70
N HIS A 96 -19.36 -8.20 -8.77
CA HIS A 96 -19.40 -6.75 -8.96
C HIS A 96 -18.07 -6.14 -8.52
N PRO A 97 -17.22 -5.64 -9.44
CA PRO A 97 -15.95 -5.05 -9.06
C PRO A 97 -16.15 -3.70 -8.35
N PRO A 98 -15.23 -3.29 -7.47
CA PRO A 98 -15.26 -1.93 -6.94
C PRO A 98 -14.99 -0.92 -8.06
N ALA A 99 -15.75 0.18 -8.07
CA ALA A 99 -15.75 1.22 -9.09
C ALA A 99 -14.89 2.44 -8.70
N SER A 100 -14.06 2.30 -7.68
CA SER A 100 -13.36 3.40 -7.04
C SER A 100 -11.97 3.65 -7.67
N ARG A 101 -11.18 4.50 -7.01
CA ARG A 101 -10.05 5.27 -7.57
C ARG A 101 -9.10 4.54 -8.51
N ASP A 102 -8.45 3.46 -8.10
CA ASP A 102 -7.43 2.81 -8.93
C ASP A 102 -7.91 1.46 -9.51
N HIS A 103 -9.16 1.07 -9.23
CA HIS A 103 -9.70 -0.22 -9.68
C HIS A 103 -9.83 -0.31 -11.20
N GLY A 104 -10.32 0.74 -11.87
CA GLY A 104 -10.40 0.77 -13.34
C GLY A 104 -9.01 0.62 -14.00
N ILE A 105 -7.96 1.16 -13.37
CA ILE A 105 -6.58 1.06 -13.85
C ILE A 105 -6.04 -0.36 -13.64
N HIS A 106 -6.25 -0.93 -12.47
CA HIS A 106 -5.87 -2.32 -12.19
C HIS A 106 -6.64 -3.33 -13.04
N TYR A 107 -7.88 -3.02 -13.39
CA TYR A 107 -8.66 -3.79 -14.35
C TYR A 107 -8.07 -3.69 -15.76
N LEU A 108 -7.75 -2.49 -16.24
CA LEU A 108 -7.05 -2.28 -17.51
C LEU A 108 -5.72 -3.05 -17.56
N GLN A 109 -4.94 -3.03 -16.47
CA GLN A 109 -3.71 -3.80 -16.36
C GLN A 109 -3.96 -5.32 -16.37
N THR A 110 -5.04 -5.78 -15.73
CA THR A 110 -5.47 -7.18 -15.81
C THR A 110 -5.87 -7.53 -17.24
N HIS A 111 -6.64 -6.69 -17.92
CA HIS A 111 -7.05 -6.90 -19.30
C HIS A 111 -5.84 -7.00 -20.25
N ILE A 112 -4.88 -6.09 -20.13
CA ILE A 112 -3.62 -6.11 -20.91
C ILE A 112 -2.86 -7.41 -20.67
N LEU A 113 -2.74 -7.86 -19.43
CA LEU A 113 -2.06 -9.13 -19.14
C LEU A 113 -2.77 -10.31 -19.82
N ILE A 114 -4.10 -10.41 -19.65
CA ILE A 114 -4.86 -11.59 -20.04
C ILE A 114 -5.08 -11.67 -21.55
N HIS A 115 -5.46 -10.55 -22.18
CA HIS A 115 -5.83 -10.53 -23.59
C HIS A 115 -4.69 -10.12 -24.52
N ASP A 116 -3.69 -9.39 -24.04
CA ASP A 116 -2.59 -8.93 -24.88
C ASP A 116 -1.31 -9.71 -24.58
N ALA A 117 -0.76 -9.60 -23.37
CA ALA A 117 0.56 -10.16 -23.06
C ALA A 117 0.57 -11.70 -23.15
N LEU A 118 -0.37 -12.38 -22.48
CA LEU A 118 -0.44 -13.84 -22.48
C LEU A 118 -0.78 -14.42 -23.86
N ALA A 119 -1.58 -13.73 -24.68
CA ALA A 119 -1.87 -14.13 -26.05
C ALA A 119 -0.60 -14.20 -26.92
N HIS A 120 0.39 -13.37 -26.62
CA HIS A 120 1.70 -13.36 -27.28
C HIS A 120 2.75 -14.20 -26.53
N GLY A 121 2.36 -14.98 -25.52
CA GLY A 121 3.27 -15.82 -24.74
C GLY A 121 4.27 -15.03 -23.87
N SER A 122 3.96 -13.77 -23.55
CA SER A 122 4.81 -12.92 -22.73
C SER A 122 4.14 -12.53 -21.41
N PHE A 123 4.96 -12.32 -20.38
CA PHE A 123 4.53 -11.71 -19.11
C PHE A 123 4.95 -10.24 -19.02
N SER A 124 5.93 -9.79 -19.79
CA SER A 124 6.37 -8.39 -19.79
C SER A 124 6.62 -7.85 -21.19
N GLY A 125 6.56 -6.54 -21.36
CA GLY A 125 6.71 -5.92 -22.66
C GLY A 125 6.33 -4.44 -22.68
N ALA A 126 6.61 -3.78 -23.80
CA ALA A 126 6.11 -2.43 -24.06
C ALA A 126 4.62 -2.52 -24.47
N GLY A 127 3.74 -2.19 -23.53
CA GLY A 127 2.30 -2.17 -23.78
C GLY A 127 1.88 -0.87 -24.45
N ALA A 128 1.37 -0.95 -25.69
CA ALA A 128 0.84 0.22 -26.39
C ALA A 128 -0.52 0.70 -25.87
N ARG A 129 -1.26 -0.19 -25.19
CA ARG A 129 -2.56 0.13 -24.59
C ARG A 129 -2.49 1.18 -23.48
N LEU A 130 -1.31 1.40 -22.90
CA LEU A 130 -1.07 2.36 -21.83
C LEU A 130 -0.02 3.38 -22.26
N GLY A 131 -0.49 4.60 -22.55
CA GLY A 131 0.39 5.73 -22.86
C GLY A 131 1.21 5.53 -24.14
N ASN A 132 2.50 5.88 -24.08
CA ASN A 132 3.43 5.84 -25.20
C ASN A 132 4.50 4.72 -25.08
N GLY A 133 4.10 3.57 -24.53
CA GLY A 133 4.95 2.39 -24.36
C GLY A 133 5.24 2.07 -22.90
N PHE A 134 4.23 1.69 -22.11
CA PHE A 134 4.44 1.35 -20.71
C PHE A 134 5.19 0.00 -20.57
N PRO A 135 6.29 -0.11 -19.80
CA PRO A 135 7.00 -1.36 -19.57
C PRO A 135 6.21 -2.25 -18.59
N PHE A 136 5.19 -2.91 -19.12
CA PHE A 136 4.27 -3.77 -18.39
C PHE A 136 5.01 -5.00 -17.85
N GLY A 137 4.75 -5.38 -16.59
CA GLY A 137 5.39 -6.51 -15.91
C GLY A 137 6.83 -6.30 -15.44
N ASP A 138 7.48 -5.26 -15.96
CA ASP A 138 8.88 -4.92 -15.69
C ASP A 138 9.05 -3.99 -14.49
N SER A 139 8.12 -3.05 -14.35
CA SER A 139 8.10 -2.03 -13.29
C SER A 139 7.29 -2.45 -12.07
N TYR A 140 6.36 -3.40 -12.24
CA TYR A 140 5.44 -3.85 -11.22
C TYR A 140 5.18 -5.35 -11.34
N PRO A 141 5.13 -6.10 -10.22
CA PRO A 141 4.83 -7.53 -10.25
C PRO A 141 3.44 -7.85 -10.80
N LEU A 142 3.28 -9.05 -11.36
CA LEU A 142 2.07 -9.46 -12.09
C LEU A 142 1.17 -10.43 -11.34
N LEU A 143 1.60 -10.97 -10.19
CA LEU A 143 0.83 -12.02 -9.50
C LEU A 143 -0.58 -11.55 -9.14
N GLY A 144 -0.72 -10.28 -8.75
CA GLY A 144 -2.03 -9.68 -8.48
C GLY A 144 -2.95 -9.75 -9.69
N TYR A 145 -2.45 -9.38 -10.88
CA TYR A 145 -3.23 -9.37 -12.12
C TYR A 145 -3.53 -10.77 -12.64
N LEU A 146 -2.60 -11.72 -12.49
CA LEU A 146 -2.86 -13.13 -12.78
C LEU A 146 -3.97 -13.69 -11.89
N LEU A 147 -3.99 -13.30 -10.62
CA LEU A 147 -4.98 -13.73 -9.65
C LEU A 147 -6.36 -13.16 -9.98
N THR A 148 -6.46 -11.88 -10.32
CA THR A 148 -7.72 -11.25 -10.74
C THR A 148 -8.20 -11.71 -12.11
N GLY A 149 -7.32 -12.10 -13.02
CA GLY A 149 -7.70 -12.75 -14.30
C GLY A 149 -7.89 -14.26 -14.22
N GLY A 150 -7.61 -14.89 -13.07
CA GLY A 150 -7.46 -16.33 -12.96
C GLY A 150 -8.73 -17.12 -13.25
N ALA A 151 -9.90 -16.67 -12.79
CA ALA A 151 -11.16 -17.37 -13.06
C ALA A 151 -11.53 -17.30 -14.54
N ASN A 152 -11.27 -16.16 -15.20
CA ASN A 152 -11.44 -16.01 -16.65
C ASN A 152 -10.52 -16.99 -17.42
N LEU A 153 -9.22 -17.04 -17.10
CA LEU A 153 -8.28 -17.97 -17.73
C LEU A 153 -8.64 -19.43 -17.51
N LEU A 154 -8.89 -19.83 -16.27
CA LEU A 154 -9.17 -21.22 -15.90
C LEU A 154 -10.50 -21.73 -16.48
N SER A 155 -11.44 -20.82 -16.75
CA SER A 155 -12.72 -21.12 -17.38
C SER A 155 -12.71 -20.91 -18.90
N ALA A 156 -11.54 -20.65 -19.50
CA ALA A 156 -11.38 -20.33 -20.92
C ALA A 156 -12.34 -19.22 -21.40
N GLY A 157 -12.58 -18.21 -20.57
CA GLY A 157 -13.45 -17.07 -20.87
C GLY A 157 -14.91 -17.22 -20.48
N LEU A 158 -15.37 -18.38 -19.97
CA LEU A 158 -16.77 -18.56 -19.53
C LEU A 158 -17.14 -17.62 -18.37
N VAL A 159 -16.19 -17.32 -17.48
CA VAL A 159 -16.34 -16.28 -16.46
C VAL A 159 -15.87 -14.94 -17.05
N PRO A 160 -16.74 -13.92 -17.14
CA PRO A 160 -16.35 -12.60 -17.63
C PRO A 160 -15.17 -12.02 -16.83
N LEU A 161 -14.29 -11.26 -17.49
CA LEU A 161 -13.09 -10.74 -16.84
C LEU A 161 -13.43 -9.82 -15.66
N ARG A 162 -14.49 -9.01 -15.73
CA ARG A 162 -14.99 -8.19 -14.60
C ARG A 162 -15.34 -9.04 -13.38
N THR A 163 -16.08 -10.13 -13.59
CA THR A 163 -16.44 -11.09 -12.53
C THR A 163 -15.20 -11.77 -11.96
N SER A 164 -14.28 -12.21 -12.82
CA SER A 164 -13.00 -12.77 -12.40
C SER A 164 -12.23 -11.78 -11.53
N TYR A 165 -12.20 -10.51 -11.92
CA TYR A 165 -11.51 -9.45 -11.18
C TYR A 165 -12.11 -9.26 -9.77
N ALA A 166 -13.44 -9.19 -9.67
CA ALA A 166 -14.14 -9.10 -8.38
C ALA A 166 -13.87 -10.33 -7.48
N TRP A 167 -13.92 -11.54 -8.04
CA TRP A 167 -13.60 -12.77 -7.31
C TRP A 167 -12.13 -12.85 -6.88
N GLY A 168 -11.22 -12.32 -7.70
CA GLY A 168 -9.82 -12.18 -7.32
C GLY A 168 -9.64 -11.29 -6.09
N LEU A 169 -10.31 -10.14 -6.05
CA LEU A 169 -10.30 -9.26 -4.88
C LEU A 169 -10.91 -9.93 -3.64
N LEU A 170 -12.03 -10.65 -3.81
CA LEU A 170 -12.61 -11.45 -2.74
C LEU A 170 -11.59 -12.44 -2.17
N PHE A 171 -10.85 -13.13 -3.04
CA PHE A 171 -9.81 -14.05 -2.63
C PHE A 171 -8.64 -13.34 -1.91
N VAL A 172 -8.23 -12.16 -2.36
CA VAL A 172 -7.21 -11.34 -1.67
C VAL A 172 -7.64 -11.03 -0.23
N TRP A 173 -8.88 -10.59 -0.03
CA TRP A 173 -9.41 -10.29 1.31
C TRP A 173 -9.56 -11.54 2.18
N ALA A 174 -9.98 -12.66 1.59
CA ALA A 174 -10.02 -13.94 2.28
C ALA A 174 -8.62 -14.39 2.74
N LEU A 175 -7.60 -14.23 1.89
CA LEU A 175 -6.20 -14.50 2.25
C LEU A 175 -5.70 -13.60 3.37
N ALA A 176 -6.04 -12.30 3.33
CA ALA A 176 -5.66 -11.36 4.38
C ALA A 176 -6.25 -11.75 5.74
N ALA A 177 -7.57 -12.03 5.78
CA ALA A 177 -8.24 -12.50 6.98
C ALA A 177 -7.65 -13.83 7.48
N LEU A 178 -7.33 -14.77 6.58
CA LEU A 178 -6.68 -16.04 6.91
C LEU A 178 -5.25 -15.83 7.45
N GLY A 179 -4.50 -14.87 6.91
CA GLY A 179 -3.17 -14.49 7.37
C GLY A 179 -3.18 -13.98 8.80
N VAL A 180 -4.08 -13.02 9.10
CA VAL A 180 -4.29 -12.50 10.46
C VAL A 180 -4.74 -13.62 11.40
N TRP A 181 -5.71 -14.44 10.96
CA TRP A 181 -6.20 -15.59 11.73
C TRP A 181 -5.06 -16.57 12.06
N ALA A 182 -4.27 -16.96 11.07
CA ALA A 182 -3.19 -17.91 11.23
C ALA A 182 -2.10 -17.37 12.17
N LEU A 183 -1.79 -16.08 12.07
CA LEU A 183 -0.81 -15.41 12.92
C LEU A 183 -1.28 -15.34 14.37
N ALA A 184 -2.49 -14.84 14.60
CA ALA A 184 -3.10 -14.79 15.92
C ALA A 184 -3.17 -16.18 16.56
N ARG A 185 -3.50 -17.21 15.77
CA ARG A 185 -3.53 -18.59 16.24
C ARG A 185 -2.17 -19.06 16.74
N ILE A 186 -1.09 -18.88 15.97
CA ILE A 186 0.25 -19.35 16.39
C ILE A 186 0.83 -18.53 17.55
N VAL A 187 0.41 -17.27 17.71
CA VAL A 187 0.79 -16.45 18.86
C VAL A 187 -0.03 -16.85 20.09
N ALA A 188 -1.30 -17.22 19.93
CA ALA A 188 -2.17 -17.67 21.02
C ALA A 188 -1.94 -19.13 21.44
N ASP A 189 -1.39 -19.97 20.57
CA ASP A 189 -1.16 -21.39 20.83
C ASP A 189 -0.25 -21.57 22.05
N ASP A 190 -0.77 -22.21 23.09
CA ASP A 190 -0.08 -22.60 24.30
C ASP A 190 -0.25 -24.12 24.44
N GLU A 191 0.85 -24.84 24.69
CA GLU A 191 0.85 -26.31 24.76
C GLU A 191 -0.11 -26.84 25.85
N GLN A 192 -0.42 -26.02 26.86
CA GLN A 192 -1.28 -26.37 27.99
C GLN A 192 -2.75 -25.93 27.82
N ASP A 193 -3.10 -25.23 26.75
CA ASP A 193 -4.42 -24.59 26.61
C ASP A 193 -5.35 -25.38 25.65
N PRO A 194 -6.63 -25.62 26.01
CA PRO A 194 -7.61 -26.17 25.07
C PRO A 194 -7.64 -25.40 23.74
N LYS A 195 -7.54 -26.15 22.63
CA LYS A 195 -7.56 -25.68 21.23
C LYS A 195 -8.60 -24.59 20.93
N ASN A 196 -9.68 -24.51 21.70
CA ASN A 196 -10.73 -23.51 21.52
C ASN A 196 -10.22 -22.06 21.66
N ARG A 197 -9.25 -21.79 22.56
CA ARG A 197 -8.83 -20.40 22.85
C ARG A 197 -8.05 -19.76 21.70
N SER A 198 -7.11 -20.49 21.11
CA SER A 198 -6.34 -19.99 19.97
C SER A 198 -7.22 -19.78 18.74
N PHE A 199 -8.30 -20.55 18.58
CA PHE A 199 -9.32 -20.32 17.55
C PHE A 199 -10.12 -19.04 17.79
N TRP A 200 -10.55 -18.77 19.02
CA TRP A 200 -11.22 -17.50 19.34
C TRP A 200 -10.32 -16.30 19.13
N ALA A 201 -9.06 -16.35 19.58
CA ALA A 201 -8.10 -15.27 19.37
C ALA A 201 -7.93 -14.98 17.88
N ALA A 202 -7.82 -16.06 17.08
CA ALA A 202 -7.70 -15.98 15.64
C ALA A 202 -8.94 -15.41 14.95
N SER A 203 -10.13 -15.87 15.33
CA SER A 203 -11.38 -15.39 14.75
C SER A 203 -11.70 -13.95 15.15
N ILE A 204 -11.43 -13.57 16.39
CA ILE A 204 -11.55 -12.17 16.82
C ILE A 204 -10.60 -11.33 15.98
N ALA A 205 -9.30 -11.66 15.94
CA ALA A 205 -8.32 -10.92 15.13
C ALA A 205 -8.74 -10.73 13.67
N ALA A 206 -9.21 -11.79 13.02
CA ALA A 206 -9.70 -11.74 11.64
C ALA A 206 -10.96 -10.87 11.49
N GLY A 207 -11.90 -10.96 12.44
CA GLY A 207 -13.08 -10.08 12.48
C GLY A 207 -12.71 -8.62 12.68
N LEU A 208 -11.75 -8.33 13.56
CA LEU A 208 -11.24 -6.97 13.78
C LEU A 208 -10.60 -6.38 12.53
N TRP A 209 -9.80 -7.19 11.83
CA TRP A 209 -9.21 -6.81 10.55
C TRP A 209 -10.27 -6.51 9.49
N LEU A 210 -11.28 -7.37 9.34
CA LEU A 210 -12.38 -7.15 8.41
C LEU A 210 -13.20 -5.90 8.74
N LEU A 211 -13.16 -5.42 9.99
CA LEU A 211 -13.83 -4.21 10.47
C LEU A 211 -12.91 -2.98 10.54
N ASP A 212 -11.69 -3.05 10.00
CA ASP A 212 -10.76 -1.93 9.93
C ASP A 212 -11.17 -0.93 8.84
N ALA A 213 -11.81 0.17 9.23
CA ALA A 213 -12.12 1.26 8.31
C ALA A 213 -10.83 1.82 7.67
N GLY A 214 -9.78 1.95 8.49
CA GLY A 214 -8.53 2.61 8.15
C GLY A 214 -8.69 4.08 7.75
N VAL A 215 -7.58 4.67 7.33
CA VAL A 215 -7.49 6.01 6.74
C VAL A 215 -6.57 5.98 5.53
N SER A 216 -6.58 7.07 4.77
CA SER A 216 -5.77 7.19 3.55
C SER A 216 -4.30 6.90 3.85
N ARG A 217 -3.66 6.06 3.03
CA ARG A 217 -2.26 5.61 3.12
C ARG A 217 -1.91 4.71 4.30
N GLU A 218 -2.78 4.53 5.29
CA GLU A 218 -2.56 3.65 6.45
C GLU A 218 -3.15 2.24 6.31
N GLY A 219 -3.78 1.94 5.16
CA GLY A 219 -4.48 0.67 4.95
C GLY A 219 -5.94 0.70 5.40
N GLY A 220 -6.48 -0.45 5.81
CA GLY A 220 -7.91 -0.64 6.05
C GLY A 220 -8.76 -0.53 4.78
N TRP A 221 -10.08 -0.63 4.92
CA TRP A 221 -11.02 -0.58 3.79
C TRP A 221 -10.86 0.65 2.92
N HIS A 222 -10.71 1.84 3.53
CA HIS A 222 -10.60 3.08 2.78
C HIS A 222 -9.42 3.03 1.81
N TYR A 223 -8.22 2.66 2.27
CA TYR A 223 -7.04 2.66 1.40
C TYR A 223 -6.90 1.39 0.55
N LEU A 224 -7.19 0.22 1.10
CA LEU A 224 -6.94 -1.05 0.42
C LEU A 224 -8.04 -1.42 -0.57
N MET A 225 -9.30 -1.08 -0.27
CA MET A 225 -10.43 -1.24 -1.18
C MET A 225 -10.67 0.04 -1.96
N PHE A 226 -11.06 1.15 -1.31
CA PHE A 226 -11.50 2.33 -2.06
C PHE A 226 -10.38 2.98 -2.90
N HIS A 227 -9.15 3.12 -2.38
CA HIS A 227 -8.03 3.60 -3.21
C HIS A 227 -7.40 2.52 -4.11
N GLY A 228 -7.89 1.28 -4.09
CA GLY A 228 -7.41 0.21 -4.97
C GLY A 228 -6.01 -0.33 -4.64
N VAL A 229 -5.49 -0.14 -3.42
CA VAL A 229 -4.13 -0.56 -3.04
C VAL A 229 -4.06 -2.06 -2.63
N TRP A 230 -4.88 -2.88 -3.28
CA TRP A 230 -5.01 -4.29 -2.99
C TRP A 230 -3.82 -5.17 -3.42
N PRO A 231 -2.94 -4.83 -4.40
CA PRO A 231 -1.76 -5.66 -4.67
C PRO A 231 -0.78 -5.67 -3.48
N GLN A 232 -0.67 -4.54 -2.77
CA GLN A 232 0.09 -4.46 -1.53
C GLN A 232 -0.60 -5.22 -0.38
N LEU A 233 -1.95 -5.23 -0.33
CA LEU A 233 -2.68 -6.10 0.58
C LEU A 233 -2.39 -7.58 0.28
N LEU A 234 -2.44 -8.02 -0.98
CA LEU A 234 -2.11 -9.39 -1.37
C LEU A 234 -0.70 -9.77 -0.94
N SER A 235 0.28 -8.90 -1.19
CA SER A 235 1.65 -9.08 -0.72
C SER A 235 1.73 -9.27 0.80
N THR A 236 1.03 -8.42 1.55
CA THR A 236 0.98 -8.48 3.01
C THR A 236 0.27 -9.74 3.52
N ALA A 237 -0.82 -10.15 2.87
CA ALA A 237 -1.57 -11.36 3.18
C ALA A 237 -0.71 -12.61 2.97
N LEU A 238 -0.01 -12.70 1.84
CA LEU A 238 0.90 -13.81 1.56
C LEU A 238 2.07 -13.83 2.54
N TRP A 239 2.64 -12.67 2.89
CA TRP A 239 3.72 -12.57 3.87
C TRP A 239 3.29 -12.99 5.28
N THR A 240 2.13 -12.53 5.75
CA THR A 240 1.60 -12.93 7.08
C THR A 240 1.32 -14.43 7.16
N LEU A 241 0.77 -15.02 6.07
CA LEU A 241 0.66 -16.47 5.93
C LEU A 241 2.03 -17.15 5.89
N ALA A 242 3.02 -16.54 5.22
CA ALA A 242 4.38 -17.06 5.13
C ALA A 242 5.02 -17.17 6.51
N ILE A 243 4.82 -16.21 7.41
CA ILE A 243 5.30 -16.30 8.81
C ILE A 243 4.75 -17.56 9.49
N ALA A 244 3.44 -17.80 9.39
CA ALA A 244 2.81 -18.97 9.98
C ALA A 244 3.25 -20.28 9.31
N ALA A 245 3.44 -20.29 7.99
CA ALA A 245 3.94 -21.43 7.24
C ALA A 245 5.41 -21.75 7.61
N THR A 246 6.26 -20.73 7.73
CA THR A 246 7.65 -20.85 8.18
C THR A 246 7.71 -21.45 9.60
N TRP A 247 6.86 -21.00 10.52
CA TRP A 247 6.76 -21.60 11.86
C TRP A 247 6.38 -23.09 11.82
N ARG A 248 5.43 -23.48 10.96
CA ARG A 248 5.04 -24.88 10.77
C ARG A 248 6.14 -25.72 10.12
N ALA A 249 6.94 -25.12 9.23
CA ALA A 249 8.10 -25.75 8.63
C ALA A 249 9.22 -25.97 9.66
N PHE A 250 9.42 -25.04 10.60
CA PHE A 250 10.36 -25.22 11.71
C PHE A 250 9.98 -26.35 12.64
N THR A 251 8.74 -26.35 13.09
CA THR A 251 8.28 -27.25 14.15
C THR A 251 8.12 -28.69 13.66
N ARG A 252 7.71 -28.89 12.40
CA ARG A 252 7.69 -30.24 11.79
C ARG A 252 8.04 -30.16 10.31
N PRO A 253 9.32 -30.23 9.95
CA PRO A 253 9.78 -30.03 8.58
C PRO A 253 9.33 -31.16 7.65
N SER A 254 8.85 -30.77 6.48
CA SER A 254 8.57 -31.64 5.34
C SER A 254 8.79 -30.83 4.05
N PRO A 255 9.09 -31.47 2.91
CA PRO A 255 9.25 -30.76 1.64
C PRO A 255 8.02 -29.89 1.32
N ARG A 256 6.81 -30.43 1.52
CA ARG A 256 5.55 -29.67 1.34
C ARG A 256 5.50 -28.37 2.14
N ARG A 257 5.90 -28.39 3.41
CA ARG A 257 5.82 -27.18 4.26
C ARG A 257 6.89 -26.16 3.92
N ILE A 258 8.07 -26.63 3.54
CA ILE A 258 9.16 -25.79 3.04
C ILE A 258 8.71 -25.10 1.75
N ALA A 259 8.16 -25.86 0.80
CA ALA A 259 7.64 -25.35 -0.47
C ALA A 259 6.50 -24.34 -0.24
N VAL A 260 5.52 -24.64 0.61
CA VAL A 260 4.44 -23.69 0.94
C VAL A 260 5.01 -22.39 1.54
N ALA A 261 5.94 -22.48 2.50
CA ALA A 261 6.54 -21.28 3.08
C ALA A 261 7.33 -20.47 2.05
N ALA A 262 8.11 -21.13 1.19
CA ALA A 262 8.90 -20.48 0.14
C ALA A 262 8.00 -19.81 -0.91
N LEU A 263 6.95 -20.49 -1.38
CA LEU A 263 5.99 -19.96 -2.33
C LEU A 263 5.22 -18.77 -1.76
N LEU A 264 4.89 -18.77 -0.47
CA LEU A 264 4.22 -17.63 0.17
C LEU A 264 5.15 -16.41 0.30
N HIS A 265 6.43 -16.61 0.67
CA HIS A 265 7.42 -15.52 0.69
C HIS A 265 7.71 -14.98 -0.72
N ALA A 266 7.87 -15.86 -1.71
CA ALA A 266 8.06 -15.48 -3.10
C ALA A 266 6.81 -14.76 -3.64
N GLY A 267 5.63 -15.31 -3.38
CA GLY A 267 4.35 -14.74 -3.76
C GLY A 267 4.13 -13.36 -3.15
N ALA A 268 4.56 -13.14 -1.90
CA ALA A 268 4.50 -11.81 -1.29
C ALA A 268 5.31 -10.78 -2.08
N ALA A 269 6.54 -11.10 -2.49
CA ALA A 269 7.37 -10.21 -3.31
C ALA A 269 6.84 -10.07 -4.76
N LEU A 270 6.30 -11.15 -5.33
CA LEU A 270 5.71 -11.17 -6.67
C LEU A 270 4.29 -10.57 -6.74
N ALA A 271 3.68 -10.25 -5.61
CA ALA A 271 2.42 -9.49 -5.54
C ALA A 271 2.67 -7.98 -5.44
N HIS A 272 3.75 -7.58 -4.74
CA HIS A 272 4.13 -6.19 -4.59
C HIS A 272 5.61 -6.05 -4.19
N PRO A 273 6.38 -5.06 -4.70
CA PRO A 273 7.79 -4.89 -4.33
C PRO A 273 8.02 -4.67 -2.83
N PHE A 274 7.01 -4.14 -2.13
CA PHE A 274 7.03 -3.95 -0.68
C PHE A 274 7.20 -5.27 0.09
N GLY A 275 6.78 -6.40 -0.49
CA GLY A 275 6.98 -7.73 0.07
C GLY A 275 8.46 -8.09 0.29
N LEU A 276 9.37 -7.53 -0.52
CA LEU A 276 10.82 -7.73 -0.32
C LEU A 276 11.27 -7.25 1.07
N LEU A 277 10.76 -6.10 1.51
CA LEU A 277 11.14 -5.47 2.77
C LEU A 277 10.58 -6.25 3.96
N THR A 278 9.31 -6.68 3.89
CA THR A 278 8.66 -7.43 4.96
C THR A 278 9.21 -8.85 5.07
N CYS A 279 9.48 -9.52 3.94
CA CYS A 279 10.14 -10.82 3.91
C CYS A 279 11.55 -10.73 4.50
N ALA A 280 12.36 -9.75 4.09
CA ALA A 280 13.70 -9.53 4.64
C ALA A 280 13.68 -9.25 6.16
N ALA A 281 12.78 -8.39 6.63
CA ALA A 281 12.61 -8.11 8.07
C ALA A 281 12.28 -9.39 8.85
N SER A 282 11.33 -10.20 8.37
CA SER A 282 10.97 -11.46 9.04
C SER A 282 12.09 -12.50 9.00
N ALA A 283 12.82 -12.60 7.89
CA ALA A 283 13.96 -13.51 7.77
C ALA A 283 15.09 -13.15 8.76
N GLY A 284 15.36 -11.86 8.95
CA GLY A 284 16.34 -11.37 9.93
C GLY A 284 15.90 -11.53 11.39
N LEU A 285 14.61 -11.35 11.68
CA LEU A 285 14.08 -11.39 13.05
C LEU A 285 13.76 -12.79 13.57
N TRP A 286 13.55 -13.78 12.69
CA TRP A 286 13.34 -15.17 13.10
C TRP A 286 14.49 -15.71 13.97
N PRO A 287 15.77 -15.63 13.55
CA PRO A 287 16.90 -16.04 14.38
C PRO A 287 16.94 -15.35 15.75
N VAL A 288 16.64 -14.04 15.79
CA VAL A 288 16.61 -13.25 17.03
C VAL A 288 15.52 -13.77 17.96
N ALA A 289 14.30 -13.93 17.47
CA ALA A 289 13.18 -14.45 18.27
C ALA A 289 13.46 -15.86 18.81
N LEU A 290 14.07 -16.74 18.00
CA LEU A 290 14.45 -18.10 18.40
C LEU A 290 15.56 -18.11 19.46
N PHE A 291 16.47 -17.15 19.40
CA PHE A 291 17.55 -16.99 20.36
C PHE A 291 17.05 -16.46 21.69
N VAL A 292 16.34 -15.32 21.69
CA VAL A 292 15.83 -14.64 22.89
C VAL A 292 14.90 -15.54 23.70
N THR A 293 14.07 -16.34 23.03
CA THR A 293 13.11 -17.25 23.70
C THR A 293 13.70 -18.59 24.11
N GLY A 294 14.93 -18.90 23.72
CA GLY A 294 15.52 -20.23 23.87
C GLY A 294 14.81 -21.33 23.08
N ALA A 295 13.80 -21.00 22.25
CA ALA A 295 13.02 -21.95 21.46
C ALA A 295 13.88 -22.79 20.52
N ARG A 296 15.05 -22.28 20.11
CA ARG A 296 16.05 -23.04 19.33
C ARG A 296 16.38 -24.41 19.94
N SER A 297 16.46 -24.50 21.27
CA SER A 297 16.77 -25.75 21.97
C SER A 297 15.63 -26.79 21.90
N ARG A 298 14.40 -26.33 21.70
CA ARG A 298 13.19 -27.18 21.61
C ARG A 298 12.87 -27.61 20.18
N LEU A 299 13.46 -26.95 19.19
CA LEU A 299 13.23 -27.26 17.77
C LEU A 299 14.06 -28.47 17.30
N PRO A 300 13.60 -29.20 16.26
CA PRO A 300 14.39 -30.25 15.64
C PRO A 300 15.77 -29.75 15.19
N ALA A 301 16.79 -30.60 15.33
CA ALA A 301 18.14 -30.31 14.84
C ALA A 301 18.10 -29.96 13.35
N GLY A 302 18.58 -28.78 12.98
CA GLY A 302 18.55 -28.29 11.59
C GLY A 302 17.38 -27.35 11.25
N ALA A 303 16.53 -26.96 12.21
CA ALA A 303 15.48 -25.97 11.97
C ALA A 303 15.99 -24.65 11.35
N LEU A 304 17.20 -24.18 11.71
CA LEU A 304 17.79 -23.00 11.06
C LEU A 304 18.14 -23.25 9.59
N ARG A 305 18.51 -24.48 9.20
CA ARG A 305 18.71 -24.83 7.78
C ARG A 305 17.40 -24.73 7.01
N VAL A 306 16.28 -25.08 7.65
CA VAL A 306 14.95 -24.91 7.05
C VAL A 306 14.66 -23.44 6.76
N LEU A 307 15.01 -22.50 7.64
CA LEU A 307 14.89 -21.07 7.36
C LEU A 307 15.69 -20.68 6.12
N THR A 308 16.95 -21.10 6.07
CA THR A 308 17.83 -20.81 4.93
C THR A 308 17.29 -21.40 3.64
N ILE A 309 16.80 -22.65 3.65
CA ILE A 309 16.21 -23.28 2.46
C ILE A 309 14.97 -22.52 2.01
N VAL A 310 14.08 -22.15 2.93
CA VAL A 310 12.88 -21.35 2.61
C VAL A 310 13.29 -20.01 1.99
N GLY A 311 14.26 -19.31 2.57
CA GLY A 311 14.74 -18.02 2.06
C GLY A 311 15.43 -18.12 0.71
N VAL A 312 16.32 -19.11 0.52
CA VAL A 312 17.02 -19.34 -0.76
C VAL A 312 16.03 -19.73 -1.85
N LEU A 313 15.09 -20.64 -1.55
CA LEU A 313 14.08 -21.06 -2.52
C LEU A 313 13.16 -19.91 -2.89
N ALA A 314 12.70 -19.12 -1.91
CA ALA A 314 11.92 -17.91 -2.16
C ALA A 314 12.70 -16.90 -3.02
N GLY A 315 13.99 -16.69 -2.71
CA GLY A 315 14.88 -15.84 -3.50
C GLY A 315 14.98 -16.29 -4.95
N LEU A 316 15.26 -17.57 -5.19
CA LEU A 316 15.35 -18.15 -6.55
C LEU A 316 14.04 -18.00 -7.33
N LEU A 317 12.90 -18.20 -6.68
CA LEU A 317 11.57 -18.05 -7.29
C LEU A 317 11.29 -16.62 -7.76
N ILE A 318 11.91 -15.61 -7.15
CA ILE A 318 11.69 -14.20 -7.50
C ILE A 318 12.82 -13.58 -8.33
N THR A 319 13.97 -14.26 -8.47
CA THR A 319 15.17 -13.73 -9.13
C THR A 319 14.90 -13.14 -10.52
N GLY A 320 14.08 -13.80 -11.34
CA GLY A 320 13.70 -13.34 -12.68
C GLY A 320 13.05 -11.96 -12.66
N TRP A 321 11.92 -11.83 -11.95
CA TRP A 321 11.23 -10.56 -11.80
C TRP A 321 12.09 -9.52 -11.09
N PHE A 322 12.78 -9.89 -10.01
CA PHE A 322 13.59 -8.96 -9.23
C PHE A 322 14.73 -8.34 -10.06
N THR A 323 15.35 -9.12 -10.93
CA THR A 323 16.42 -8.63 -11.83
C THR A 323 15.86 -7.64 -12.85
N ALA A 324 14.70 -7.94 -13.45
CA ALA A 324 14.02 -7.01 -14.36
C ALA A 324 13.58 -5.72 -13.65
N PHE A 325 13.01 -5.84 -12.45
CA PHE A 325 12.60 -4.71 -11.63
C PHE A 325 13.76 -3.79 -11.26
N LEU A 326 14.87 -4.36 -10.76
CA LEU A 326 16.09 -3.59 -10.46
C LEU A 326 16.65 -2.93 -11.72
N GLY A 327 16.52 -3.61 -12.85
CA GLY A 327 16.96 -3.09 -14.14
C GLY A 327 16.22 -1.82 -14.55
N ASN A 328 14.91 -1.77 -14.29
CA ASN A 328 14.02 -0.66 -14.64
C ASN A 328 13.81 0.35 -13.49
N ALA A 329 14.42 0.15 -12.32
CA ALA A 329 14.17 0.97 -11.14
C ALA A 329 14.50 2.47 -11.32
N ALA A 330 15.41 2.81 -12.23
CA ALA A 330 15.74 4.19 -12.58
C ALA A 330 14.60 4.93 -13.31
N GLU A 331 13.71 4.18 -13.98
CA GLU A 331 12.57 4.70 -14.73
C GLU A 331 11.33 4.88 -13.87
N LEU A 332 11.42 4.53 -12.58
CA LEU A 332 10.31 4.71 -11.65
C LEU A 332 10.26 6.14 -11.11
N GLY A 333 9.08 6.75 -11.16
CA GLY A 333 8.82 8.06 -10.58
C GLY A 333 9.05 8.06 -9.06
N ARG A 334 9.48 9.21 -8.51
CA ARG A 334 9.80 9.34 -7.09
C ARG A 334 8.71 10.12 -6.37
N ASN A 335 8.01 9.47 -5.45
CA ASN A 335 6.99 10.09 -4.60
C ASN A 335 7.16 9.64 -3.14
N PRO A 336 8.23 10.07 -2.45
CA PRO A 336 8.37 9.80 -1.03
C PRO A 336 7.21 10.40 -0.25
N VAL A 337 6.69 9.64 0.69
CA VAL A 337 5.71 10.11 1.67
C VAL A 337 6.17 9.61 3.02
N MET A 338 6.58 10.52 3.89
CA MET A 338 6.97 10.18 5.26
C MET A 338 5.73 9.79 6.08
N TRP A 339 5.90 8.96 7.10
CA TRP A 339 4.82 8.65 8.04
C TRP A 339 4.76 9.69 9.15
N ALA A 340 5.62 9.53 10.16
CA ALA A 340 5.78 10.42 11.28
C ALA A 340 7.18 10.20 11.90
N PRO A 341 7.65 11.17 12.72
CA PRO A 341 8.81 11.01 13.56
C PRO A 341 8.73 9.77 14.47
N TRP A 342 9.88 9.17 14.80
CA TRP A 342 9.94 7.96 15.63
C TRP A 342 9.34 8.15 17.03
N ASP A 343 9.57 9.30 17.65
CA ASP A 343 9.03 9.66 18.96
C ASP A 343 7.50 9.77 18.95
N ALA A 344 6.92 10.41 17.93
CA ALA A 344 5.47 10.45 17.75
C ALA A 344 4.89 9.04 17.59
N LEU A 345 5.48 8.22 16.72
CA LEU A 345 5.06 6.83 16.52
C LEU A 345 5.20 5.98 17.78
N ALA A 346 6.19 6.24 18.64
CA ALA A 346 6.35 5.57 19.91
C ALA A 346 5.25 5.96 20.91
N VAL A 347 4.87 7.25 20.95
CA VAL A 347 3.73 7.72 21.76
C VAL A 347 2.42 7.09 21.26
N ASP A 348 2.17 7.12 19.95
CA ASP A 348 0.95 6.55 19.36
C ASP A 348 0.88 5.02 19.58
N LEU A 349 2.03 4.33 19.56
CA LEU A 349 2.11 2.92 19.90
C LEU A 349 1.70 2.65 21.36
N ILE A 350 2.21 3.43 22.31
CA ILE A 350 1.98 3.23 23.76
C ILE A 350 0.55 3.61 24.16
N THR A 351 -0.01 4.66 23.56
CA THR A 351 -1.41 5.08 23.77
C THR A 351 -2.40 4.14 23.09
N GLY A 352 -1.93 3.30 22.16
CA GLY A 352 -2.78 2.42 21.35
C GLY A 352 -3.47 3.16 20.20
N GLU A 353 -3.02 4.37 19.87
CA GLU A 353 -3.57 5.24 18.81
C GLU A 353 -2.76 5.18 17.51
N LEU A 354 -1.88 4.17 17.38
CA LEU A 354 -0.95 3.98 16.24
C LEU A 354 -1.53 4.16 14.83
N PHE A 355 -2.81 3.87 14.61
CA PHE A 355 -3.45 3.99 13.30
C PHE A 355 -4.68 4.88 13.35
N GLY A 356 -4.75 5.82 12.41
CA GLY A 356 -5.95 6.58 12.14
C GLY A 356 -7.09 5.67 11.69
N GLY A 357 -8.29 5.93 12.20
CA GLY A 357 -9.51 5.21 11.83
C GLY A 357 -9.62 3.77 12.37
N GLN A 358 -8.62 3.26 13.09
CA GLN A 358 -8.79 2.03 13.86
C GLN A 358 -9.81 2.26 14.98
N ARG A 359 -10.47 1.19 15.44
CA ARG A 359 -11.37 1.32 16.59
C ARG A 359 -10.54 1.52 17.86
N SER A 360 -10.99 2.42 18.74
CA SER A 360 -10.24 2.85 19.95
C SER A 360 -9.84 1.71 20.90
N TRP A 361 -10.56 0.59 20.87
CA TRP A 361 -10.30 -0.57 21.70
C TRP A 361 -9.31 -1.57 21.08
N VAL A 362 -9.01 -1.48 19.78
CA VAL A 362 -8.05 -2.38 19.10
C VAL A 362 -6.65 -2.19 19.66
N GLY A 363 -6.20 -0.95 19.82
CA GLY A 363 -4.88 -0.63 20.33
C GLY A 363 -4.62 -1.16 21.74
N PRO A 364 -5.46 -0.84 22.74
CA PRO A 364 -5.35 -1.39 24.09
C PRO A 364 -5.34 -2.93 24.11
N LEU A 365 -6.19 -3.58 23.31
CA LEU A 365 -6.18 -5.04 23.19
C LEU A 365 -4.87 -5.56 22.57
N ALA A 366 -4.33 -4.89 21.55
CA ALA A 366 -3.06 -5.27 20.95
C ALA A 366 -1.90 -5.15 21.95
N LEU A 367 -1.88 -4.10 22.78
CA LEU A 367 -0.90 -3.94 23.85
C LEU A 367 -1.00 -5.06 24.90
N ILE A 368 -2.22 -5.38 25.36
CA ILE A 368 -2.45 -6.53 26.27
C ILE A 368 -1.96 -7.83 25.62
N GLY A 369 -2.27 -8.04 24.35
CA GLY A 369 -1.83 -9.20 23.58
C GLY A 369 -0.32 -9.27 23.41
N GLY A 370 0.34 -8.13 23.16
CA GLY A 370 1.79 -7.99 23.09
C GLY A 370 2.45 -8.36 24.41
N VAL A 371 1.99 -7.80 25.52
CA VAL A 371 2.45 -8.16 26.87
C VAL A 371 2.23 -9.65 27.13
N ALA A 372 1.06 -10.20 26.81
CA ALA A 372 0.77 -11.63 26.98
C ALA A 372 1.67 -12.51 26.10
N ALA A 373 2.00 -12.09 24.88
CA ALA A 373 2.90 -12.79 23.97
C ALA A 373 4.35 -12.79 24.47
N LEU A 374 4.82 -11.64 24.97
CA LEU A 374 6.17 -11.48 25.54
C LEU A 374 6.32 -12.24 26.87
N ARG A 375 5.33 -12.18 27.76
CA ARG A 375 5.34 -12.93 29.03
C ARG A 375 5.38 -14.44 28.84
N ARG A 376 4.71 -14.95 27.78
CA ARG A 376 4.78 -16.37 27.40
C ARG A 376 6.12 -16.74 26.77
N ALA A 377 6.94 -15.76 26.39
CA ALA A 377 8.22 -15.95 25.71
C ALA A 377 8.13 -16.93 24.52
N SER A 378 7.00 -16.92 23.79
CA SER A 378 6.83 -17.75 22.61
C SER A 378 7.59 -17.14 21.43
N ALA A 379 8.31 -17.96 20.65
CA ALA A 379 9.05 -17.44 19.49
C ALA A 379 8.15 -16.70 18.48
N PRO A 380 6.95 -17.18 18.12
CA PRO A 380 6.03 -16.42 17.28
C PRO A 380 5.59 -15.10 17.91
N GLY A 381 5.30 -15.08 19.21
CA GLY A 381 4.89 -13.87 19.92
C GLY A 381 5.98 -12.80 19.96
N VAL A 382 7.21 -13.19 20.30
CA VAL A 382 8.38 -12.28 20.28
C VAL A 382 8.67 -11.79 18.87
N LEU A 383 8.59 -12.66 17.85
CA LEU A 383 8.76 -12.27 16.46
C LEU A 383 7.74 -11.21 16.04
N VAL A 384 6.45 -11.42 16.34
CA VAL A 384 5.38 -10.49 15.96
C VAL A 384 5.60 -9.13 16.61
N CYS A 385 5.96 -9.09 17.90
CA CYS A 385 6.27 -7.82 18.59
C CYS A 385 7.50 -7.15 17.99
N ALA A 386 8.57 -7.91 17.72
CA ALA A 386 9.79 -7.39 17.11
C ALA A 386 9.55 -6.87 15.68
N LEU A 387 8.68 -7.52 14.91
CA LEU A 387 8.28 -7.08 13.59
C LEU A 387 7.47 -5.79 13.63
N VAL A 388 6.53 -5.64 14.57
CA VAL A 388 5.81 -4.37 14.77
C VAL A 388 6.80 -3.24 15.00
N LEU A 389 7.73 -3.40 15.96
CA LEU A 389 8.73 -2.38 16.28
C LEU A 389 9.69 -2.09 15.11
N SER A 390 10.16 -3.14 14.43
CA SER A 390 11.13 -2.98 13.34
C SER A 390 10.49 -2.33 12.10
N LEU A 391 9.27 -2.72 11.75
CA LEU A 391 8.54 -2.09 10.65
C LEU A 391 8.11 -0.66 10.99
N LEU A 392 7.83 -0.37 12.26
CA LEU A 392 7.56 0.99 12.72
C LEU A 392 8.82 1.86 12.58
N LEU A 393 9.98 1.36 12.99
CA LEU A 393 11.26 2.06 12.83
C LEU A 393 11.60 2.28 11.36
N LEU A 394 11.44 1.25 10.52
CA LEU A 394 11.67 1.35 9.08
C LEU A 394 10.68 2.26 8.36
N GLY A 395 9.45 2.36 8.87
CA GLY A 395 8.39 3.25 8.39
C GLY A 395 8.44 4.66 8.98
N SER A 396 9.31 4.92 9.95
CA SER A 396 9.50 6.26 10.53
C SER A 396 10.43 7.11 9.66
N ASP A 397 10.45 8.42 9.91
CA ASP A 397 11.44 9.29 9.27
C ASP A 397 12.89 8.96 9.64
N ALA A 398 13.11 8.37 10.83
CA ALA A 398 14.41 7.96 11.33
C ALA A 398 15.11 6.96 10.41
N ALA A 399 14.36 6.18 9.61
CA ALA A 399 14.93 5.32 8.58
C ALA A 399 15.78 6.11 7.56
N VAL A 400 15.37 7.34 7.26
CA VAL A 400 16.07 8.23 6.34
C VAL A 400 16.94 9.24 7.08
N THR A 401 16.47 9.82 8.18
CA THR A 401 17.15 10.92 8.86
C THR A 401 18.27 10.43 9.80
N ALA A 402 18.05 9.33 10.53
CA ALA A 402 19.00 8.81 11.50
C ALA A 402 19.82 7.63 10.94
N LEU A 403 19.15 6.63 10.37
CA LEU A 403 19.80 5.42 9.83
C LEU A 403 20.44 5.65 8.45
N ARG A 404 20.08 6.76 7.78
CA ARG A 404 20.56 7.13 6.44
C ARG A 404 20.48 5.97 5.43
N LEU A 405 19.40 5.17 5.48
CA LEU A 405 19.21 4.03 4.57
C LEU A 405 19.16 4.48 3.10
N ASP A 406 18.80 5.74 2.89
CA ASP A 406 18.78 6.45 1.63
C ASP A 406 20.16 6.56 0.94
N LEU A 407 21.24 6.55 1.72
CA LEU A 407 22.62 6.53 1.25
C LEU A 407 23.10 5.11 0.90
N LEU A 408 22.51 4.09 1.54
CA LEU A 408 22.82 2.69 1.27
C LEU A 408 22.19 2.24 -0.03
N LEU A 409 20.91 2.54 -0.20
CA LEU A 409 20.15 2.22 -1.38
C LEU A 409 19.31 3.45 -1.72
N PRO A 410 19.67 4.22 -2.78
CA PRO A 410 18.93 5.42 -3.19
C PRO A 410 17.42 5.19 -3.39
N ALA A 411 17.02 3.96 -3.69
CA ALA A 411 15.63 3.54 -3.81
C ALA A 411 14.79 3.75 -2.53
N PHE A 412 15.39 3.79 -1.33
CA PHE A 412 14.65 4.11 -0.08
C PHE A 412 14.00 5.50 -0.14
N LYS A 413 14.56 6.43 -0.91
CA LYS A 413 14.01 7.79 -1.14
C LYS A 413 12.70 7.78 -1.92
N ASN A 414 12.30 6.63 -2.47
CA ASN A 414 11.09 6.48 -3.28
C ASN A 414 9.97 5.76 -2.51
N LEU A 415 10.22 5.34 -1.27
CA LEU A 415 9.23 4.64 -0.46
C LEU A 415 8.19 5.60 0.10
N GLN A 416 6.95 5.13 0.14
CA GLN A 416 5.89 5.75 0.92
C GLN A 416 5.89 5.10 2.30
N PHE A 417 6.66 5.68 3.22
CA PHE A 417 6.93 5.19 4.57
C PHE A 417 5.66 4.94 5.39
N ILE A 418 4.62 5.77 5.21
CA ILE A 418 3.32 5.53 5.84
C ILE A 418 2.69 4.18 5.47
N ARG A 419 3.03 3.61 4.30
CA ARG A 419 2.50 2.30 3.87
C ARG A 419 3.07 1.12 4.65
N TYR A 420 4.07 1.32 5.52
CA TYR A 420 4.50 0.29 6.48
C TYR A 420 3.37 -0.10 7.44
N SER A 421 2.46 0.82 7.75
CA SER A 421 1.23 0.54 8.50
C SER A 421 0.42 -0.63 7.92
N ILE A 422 0.35 -0.78 6.60
CA ILE A 422 -0.37 -1.89 5.93
C ILE A 422 0.20 -3.23 6.36
N ALA A 423 1.53 -3.33 6.49
CA ALA A 423 2.20 -4.55 6.95
C ALA A 423 2.14 -4.72 8.47
N ILE A 424 2.14 -3.63 9.24
CA ILE A 424 2.08 -3.69 10.71
C ILE A 424 0.68 -4.11 11.18
N LYS A 425 -0.38 -3.61 10.54
CA LYS A 425 -1.76 -3.83 11.01
C LYS A 425 -2.10 -5.32 11.18
N PRO A 426 -1.83 -6.25 10.25
CA PRO A 426 -2.09 -7.68 10.47
C PRO A 426 -1.43 -8.25 11.73
N LEU A 427 -0.22 -7.78 12.05
CA LEU A 427 0.49 -8.14 13.29
C LEU A 427 -0.24 -7.56 14.51
N TRP A 428 -0.61 -6.29 14.43
CA TRP A 428 -1.33 -5.55 15.47
C TRP A 428 -2.69 -6.18 15.79
N TYR A 429 -3.49 -6.48 14.76
CA TYR A 429 -4.78 -7.15 14.88
C TYR A 429 -4.64 -8.58 15.40
N ALA A 430 -3.57 -9.29 15.04
CA ALA A 430 -3.28 -10.60 15.62
C ALA A 430 -3.01 -10.52 17.13
N LEU A 431 -2.24 -9.52 17.57
CA LEU A 431 -2.05 -9.24 19.00
C LEU A 431 -3.37 -8.83 19.66
N ALA A 432 -4.20 -8.01 19.01
CA ALA A 432 -5.50 -7.60 19.56
C ALA A 432 -6.43 -8.80 19.83
N GLY A 433 -6.48 -9.78 18.93
CA GLY A 433 -7.22 -11.02 19.16
C GLY A 433 -6.70 -11.84 20.35
N VAL A 434 -5.37 -11.93 20.50
CA VAL A 434 -4.72 -12.56 21.67
C VAL A 434 -5.07 -11.80 22.97
N GLY A 435 -5.02 -10.47 22.93
CA GLY A 435 -5.36 -9.61 24.06
C GLY A 435 -6.83 -9.73 24.46
N ALA A 436 -7.75 -9.80 23.50
CA ALA A 436 -9.18 -9.99 23.73
C ALA A 436 -9.45 -11.30 24.51
N VAL A 437 -8.88 -12.41 24.06
CA VAL A 437 -9.04 -13.71 24.75
C VAL A 437 -8.36 -13.69 26.12
N THR A 438 -7.19 -13.07 26.24
CA THR A 438 -6.48 -12.94 27.51
C THR A 438 -7.30 -12.13 28.53
N LEU A 439 -7.92 -11.03 28.08
CA LEU A 439 -8.79 -10.19 28.90
C LEU A 439 -10.03 -10.97 29.34
N VAL A 440 -10.73 -11.64 28.41
CA VAL A 440 -11.92 -12.46 28.74
C VAL A 440 -11.57 -13.58 29.70
N ARG A 441 -10.41 -14.23 29.54
CA ARG A 441 -9.93 -15.26 30.49
C ARG A 441 -9.66 -14.65 31.85
N GLY A 442 -9.00 -13.50 31.91
CA GLY A 442 -8.78 -12.76 33.15
C GLY A 442 -10.11 -12.54 33.87
N LEU A 443 -11.11 -11.99 33.18
CA LEU A 443 -12.46 -11.75 33.71
C LEU A 443 -13.21 -13.03 34.11
N SER A 444 -13.06 -14.11 33.33
CA SER A 444 -13.71 -15.40 33.62
C SER A 444 -13.08 -16.09 34.83
N GLY A 445 -11.78 -15.93 35.03
CA GLY A 445 -11.10 -16.36 36.26
C GLY A 445 -11.57 -15.57 37.50
N LEU A 446 -12.04 -14.33 37.31
CA LEU A 446 -12.73 -13.60 38.39
C LEU A 446 -14.15 -14.16 38.66
N ALA A 447 -14.69 -14.99 37.77
CA ALA A 447 -16.02 -15.59 37.89
C ALA A 447 -16.00 -17.02 38.44
N THR A 448 -14.84 -17.66 38.54
CA THR A 448 -14.70 -18.94 39.25
C THR A 448 -14.83 -18.73 40.77
N PRO A 449 -15.42 -19.68 41.52
CA PRO A 449 -15.69 -19.54 42.96
C PRO A 449 -14.45 -19.49 43.86
N SER A 450 -13.25 -19.67 43.32
CA SER A 450 -12.01 -19.37 44.05
C SER A 450 -11.71 -17.87 43.91
N PRO A 451 -11.78 -17.09 45.00
CA PRO A 451 -11.93 -15.64 44.93
C PRO A 451 -10.61 -14.95 44.59
N PRO A 452 -10.54 -14.17 43.50
CA PRO A 452 -10.06 -12.81 43.66
C PRO A 452 -11.08 -12.04 44.49
N ALA A 453 -10.64 -11.14 45.37
CA ALA A 453 -11.55 -10.33 46.16
C ALA A 453 -12.54 -9.62 45.20
N LEU A 454 -13.86 -9.75 45.44
CA LEU A 454 -14.94 -9.03 44.76
C LEU A 454 -14.58 -7.58 44.35
N PRO A 455 -13.85 -6.78 45.18
CA PRO A 455 -13.33 -5.46 44.77
C PRO A 455 -12.46 -5.47 43.51
N VAL A 456 -11.56 -6.44 43.31
CA VAL A 456 -10.73 -6.54 42.09
C VAL A 456 -11.60 -6.79 40.87
N ARG A 457 -12.65 -7.60 41.01
CA ARG A 457 -13.61 -7.87 39.93
C ARG A 457 -14.44 -6.66 39.58
N LEU A 458 -14.98 -5.97 40.58
CA LEU A 458 -15.72 -4.72 40.39
C LEU A 458 -14.83 -3.64 39.79
N PHE A 459 -13.58 -3.53 40.22
CA PHE A 459 -12.60 -2.60 39.68
C PHE A 459 -12.30 -2.88 38.19
N CYS A 460 -12.03 -4.14 37.82
CA CYS A 460 -11.84 -4.54 36.42
C CYS A 460 -13.10 -4.28 35.58
N CYS A 461 -14.29 -4.64 36.07
CA CYS A 461 -15.55 -4.36 35.39
C CYS A 461 -15.80 -2.84 35.22
N ALA A 462 -15.46 -2.04 36.23
CA ALA A 462 -15.59 -0.58 36.20
C ALA A 462 -14.62 0.06 35.20
N LEU A 463 -13.39 -0.45 35.08
CA LEU A 463 -12.42 0.00 34.06
C LEU A 463 -12.83 -0.39 32.63
N LEU A 464 -13.51 -1.52 32.45
CA LEU A 464 -13.96 -2.00 31.14
C LEU A 464 -15.34 -1.48 30.72
N GLY A 465 -16.15 -0.99 31.66
CA GLY A 465 -17.46 -0.39 31.38
C GLY A 465 -17.40 0.73 30.33
N PRO A 466 -16.49 1.72 30.45
CA PRO A 466 -16.31 2.77 29.46
C PRO A 466 -15.95 2.25 28.06
N LEU A 467 -15.13 1.19 27.97
CA LEU A 467 -14.79 0.55 26.69
C LEU A 467 -16.03 -0.02 26.00
N LEU A 468 -16.88 -0.70 26.76
CA LEU A 468 -18.09 -1.33 26.22
C LEU A 468 -19.14 -0.28 25.81
N VAL A 469 -19.26 0.80 26.58
CA VAL A 469 -20.11 1.94 26.21
C VAL A 469 -19.57 2.66 24.98
N GLY A 470 -18.25 2.83 24.86
CA GLY A 470 -17.63 3.36 23.65
C GLY A 470 -17.87 2.50 22.39
N VAL A 471 -17.93 1.17 22.53
CA VAL A 471 -18.34 0.26 21.43
C VAL A 471 -19.80 0.52 21.02
N VAL A 472 -20.69 0.68 22.00
CA VAL A 472 -22.11 0.95 21.78
C VAL A 472 -22.35 2.34 21.19
N ASP A 473 -21.69 3.37 21.68
CA ASP A 473 -21.73 4.72 21.10
C ASP A 473 -21.09 4.79 19.72
N GLY A 474 -20.17 3.87 19.45
CA GLY A 474 -19.55 3.68 18.15
C GLY A 474 -20.42 2.93 17.13
N LEU A 475 -21.51 2.25 17.53
CA LEU A 475 -22.36 1.47 16.61
C LEU A 475 -22.96 2.31 15.47
N PRO A 476 -23.43 3.55 15.68
CA PRO A 476 -23.81 4.44 14.58
C PRO A 476 -22.65 4.76 13.61
N ARG A 477 -21.39 4.77 14.10
CA ARG A 477 -20.18 4.87 13.24
C ARG A 477 -19.80 3.53 12.58
N ILE A 478 -20.46 2.43 12.96
CA ILE A 478 -20.42 1.16 12.21
C ILE A 478 -21.42 1.24 11.05
N THR A 479 -22.47 2.07 11.14
CA THR A 479 -23.55 2.17 10.14
C THR A 479 -23.47 3.40 9.22
N ALA A 480 -22.83 4.52 9.62
CA ALA A 480 -22.87 5.79 8.89
C ALA A 480 -22.18 5.80 7.51
N ARG A 481 -21.26 4.85 7.28
CA ARG A 481 -20.92 4.22 6.00
C ARG A 481 -20.28 2.90 6.43
N PRO A 482 -20.91 1.73 6.21
CA PRO A 482 -20.39 0.53 6.79
C PRO A 482 -18.99 0.29 6.27
N VAL A 483 -18.06 0.07 7.19
CA VAL A 483 -16.83 -0.64 6.85
C VAL A 483 -17.26 -1.89 6.11
N GLY A 484 -16.96 -1.98 4.81
CA GLY A 484 -17.46 -3.05 3.95
C GLY A 484 -18.54 -2.69 2.92
N ALA A 485 -18.99 -1.45 2.78
CA ALA A 485 -19.65 -1.05 1.53
C ALA A 485 -18.59 -1.01 0.42
N VAL A 486 -18.56 -2.05 -0.41
CA VAL A 486 -17.82 -1.99 -1.67
C VAL A 486 -18.60 -1.04 -2.58
N ASP A 487 -18.01 0.12 -2.88
CA ASP A 487 -18.59 1.07 -3.84
C ASP A 487 -18.53 0.45 -5.24
N CYS A 488 -19.60 -0.25 -5.61
CA CYS A 488 -19.81 -0.88 -6.92
C CYS A 488 -20.69 0.02 -7.78
N LEU A 489 -20.65 -0.17 -9.10
CA LEU A 489 -21.56 0.56 -9.99
C LEU A 489 -22.97 -0.02 -9.91
N GLU A 490 -23.09 -1.33 -9.79
CA GLU A 490 -24.31 -2.09 -9.93
C GLU A 490 -25.40 -1.62 -8.96
N GLY A 491 -26.57 -1.28 -9.51
CA GLY A 491 -27.71 -0.72 -8.80
C GLY A 491 -27.63 0.80 -8.56
N THR A 492 -26.60 1.49 -9.07
CA THR A 492 -26.44 2.95 -8.93
C THR A 492 -26.73 3.69 -10.24
N HIS A 493 -26.83 5.03 -10.18
CA HIS A 493 -26.96 5.83 -11.40
C HIS A 493 -25.71 5.74 -12.30
N HIS A 494 -24.52 5.56 -11.71
CA HIS A 494 -23.28 5.41 -12.45
C HIS A 494 -23.22 4.14 -13.31
N GLU A 495 -23.95 3.05 -12.97
CA GLU A 495 -24.09 1.88 -13.86
C GLU A 495 -24.81 2.23 -15.16
N ARG A 496 -25.82 3.11 -15.09
CA ARG A 496 -26.54 3.57 -16.29
C ARG A 496 -25.63 4.45 -17.14
N ASP A 497 -24.88 5.34 -16.49
CA ASP A 497 -23.89 6.18 -17.17
C ASP A 497 -22.79 5.35 -17.85
N GLU A 498 -22.28 4.33 -17.15
CA GLU A 498 -21.26 3.42 -17.70
C GLU A 498 -21.79 2.61 -18.89
N ARG A 499 -23.01 2.07 -18.81
CA ARG A 499 -23.63 1.34 -19.93
C ARG A 499 -23.85 2.24 -21.14
N ALA A 500 -24.37 3.45 -20.94
CA ALA A 500 -24.55 4.42 -22.01
C ALA A 500 -23.20 4.83 -22.63
N LEU A 501 -22.15 4.97 -21.82
CA LEU A 501 -20.79 5.21 -22.31
C LEU A 501 -20.27 4.02 -23.13
N ALA A 502 -20.56 2.78 -22.70
CA ALA A 502 -20.17 1.56 -23.42
C ALA A 502 -20.81 1.49 -24.80
N GLU A 503 -22.12 1.76 -24.88
CA GLU A 503 -22.87 1.81 -26.13
C GLU A 503 -22.31 2.89 -27.06
N ALA A 504 -22.02 4.08 -26.54
CA ALA A 504 -21.44 5.17 -27.31
C ALA A 504 -20.03 4.81 -27.85
N ILE A 505 -19.16 4.23 -27.02
CA ILE A 505 -17.83 3.80 -27.45
C ILE A 505 -17.93 2.70 -28.52
N ALA A 506 -18.86 1.75 -28.38
CA ALA A 506 -19.08 0.71 -29.37
C ALA A 506 -19.56 1.29 -30.71
N ALA A 507 -20.46 2.28 -30.68
CA ALA A 507 -20.92 2.98 -31.88
C ALA A 507 -19.78 3.75 -32.56
N GLU A 508 -18.96 4.48 -31.81
CA GLU A 508 -17.78 5.17 -32.35
C GLU A 508 -16.73 4.18 -32.89
N ALA A 509 -16.50 3.04 -32.22
CA ALA A 509 -15.61 1.99 -32.70
C ALA A 509 -16.10 1.40 -34.03
N SER A 510 -17.41 1.16 -34.16
CA SER A 510 -18.03 0.71 -35.40
C SER A 510 -17.88 1.74 -36.52
N ALA A 511 -18.11 3.02 -36.23
CA ALA A 511 -17.94 4.12 -37.19
C ALA A 511 -16.47 4.28 -37.66
N LEU A 512 -15.50 4.04 -36.76
CA LEU A 512 -14.08 4.05 -37.10
C LEU A 512 -13.60 2.77 -37.83
N GLY A 513 -14.39 1.69 -37.79
CA GLY A 513 -13.96 0.35 -38.23
C GLY A 513 -12.84 -0.27 -37.38
N ARG A 514 -12.57 0.30 -36.19
CA ARG A 514 -11.52 -0.15 -35.26
C ARG A 514 -11.76 0.39 -33.84
N PRO A 515 -11.18 -0.23 -32.79
CA PRO A 515 -11.24 0.33 -31.45
C PRO A 515 -10.65 1.75 -31.38
N PRO A 516 -11.28 2.68 -30.63
CA PRO A 516 -10.80 4.04 -30.52
C PRO A 516 -9.51 4.14 -29.68
N THR A 517 -8.71 5.17 -29.96
CA THR A 517 -7.64 5.63 -29.07
C THR A 517 -8.19 6.78 -28.24
N VAL A 518 -8.35 6.55 -26.93
CA VAL A 518 -9.02 7.49 -26.03
C VAL A 518 -8.01 8.15 -25.10
N ALA A 519 -7.93 9.47 -25.15
CA ALA A 519 -7.25 10.26 -24.14
C ALA A 519 -8.17 10.39 -22.92
N PHE A 520 -7.77 9.81 -21.80
CA PHE A 520 -8.50 9.90 -20.53
C PHE A 520 -7.95 11.08 -19.72
N LEU A 521 -8.65 12.21 -19.80
CA LEU A 521 -8.22 13.50 -19.28
C LEU A 521 -8.91 13.80 -17.95
N ARG A 522 -8.35 13.30 -16.86
CA ARG A 522 -8.89 13.48 -15.51
C ARG A 522 -8.42 14.77 -14.85
N HIS A 523 -9.26 15.40 -14.03
CA HIS A 523 -8.78 16.47 -13.17
C HIS A 523 -8.12 15.93 -11.90
N GLY A 524 -6.82 16.19 -11.74
CA GLY A 524 -6.07 15.81 -10.56
C GLY A 524 -6.16 14.31 -10.28
N MET A 525 -6.63 13.98 -9.08
CA MET A 525 -6.71 12.63 -8.55
C MET A 525 -8.18 12.18 -8.36
N SER A 526 -9.12 12.74 -9.12
CA SER A 526 -10.57 12.51 -8.97
C SER A 526 -10.91 11.01 -8.80
N GLY A 527 -11.67 10.65 -7.77
CA GLY A 527 -11.79 9.26 -7.30
C GLY A 527 -12.51 8.28 -8.23
N ALA A 528 -13.06 8.73 -9.35
CA ALA A 528 -13.75 7.87 -10.31
C ALA A 528 -12.79 7.52 -11.46
N THR A 529 -12.44 6.24 -11.58
CA THR A 529 -11.78 5.69 -12.78
C THR A 529 -12.58 4.57 -13.41
N TYR A 530 -13.84 4.42 -12.99
CA TYR A 530 -14.73 3.39 -13.51
C TYR A 530 -14.91 3.42 -15.03
N PRO A 531 -14.81 4.56 -15.76
CA PRO A 531 -14.87 4.51 -17.22
C PRO A 531 -13.74 3.70 -17.87
N LEU A 532 -12.65 3.44 -17.16
CA LEU A 532 -11.58 2.58 -17.65
C LEU A 532 -12.03 1.11 -17.76
N PHE A 533 -13.03 0.66 -16.99
CA PHE A 533 -13.64 -0.66 -17.21
C PHE A 533 -14.22 -0.74 -18.62
N THR A 534 -15.09 0.22 -18.97
CA THR A 534 -15.70 0.35 -20.30
C THR A 534 -14.67 0.44 -21.42
N LEU A 535 -13.67 1.30 -21.27
CA LEU A 535 -12.62 1.47 -22.27
C LEU A 535 -11.80 0.19 -22.46
N SER A 536 -11.52 -0.54 -21.39
CA SER A 536 -10.82 -1.83 -21.45
C SER A 536 -11.64 -2.88 -22.19
N ASP A 537 -12.93 -3.02 -21.84
CA ASP A 537 -13.81 -4.02 -22.46
C ASP A 537 -14.07 -3.74 -23.95
N ALA A 538 -14.09 -2.46 -24.34
CA ALA A 538 -14.16 -2.05 -25.74
C ALA A 538 -12.84 -2.27 -26.49
N GLY A 539 -11.79 -2.74 -25.82
CA GLY A 539 -10.46 -2.94 -26.38
C GLY A 539 -9.74 -1.64 -26.75
N ALA A 540 -10.21 -0.49 -26.25
CA ALA A 540 -9.68 0.82 -26.59
C ALA A 540 -8.21 0.97 -26.14
N ARG A 541 -7.44 1.76 -26.90
CA ARG A 541 -6.11 2.20 -26.49
C ARG A 541 -6.27 3.42 -25.59
N VAL A 542 -5.67 3.42 -24.40
CA VAL A 542 -5.87 4.50 -23.42
C VAL A 542 -4.59 5.32 -23.24
N ILE A 543 -4.70 6.62 -23.51
CA ILE A 543 -3.68 7.62 -23.19
C ILE A 543 -4.08 8.29 -21.88
N LEU A 544 -3.36 7.98 -20.81
CA LEU A 544 -3.66 8.47 -19.47
C LEU A 544 -2.94 9.80 -19.21
N ASP A 545 -3.70 10.85 -18.90
CA ASP A 545 -3.15 12.12 -18.43
C ASP A 545 -2.92 12.07 -16.90
N GLY A 546 -1.74 12.53 -16.48
CA GLY A 546 -1.43 12.76 -15.06
C GLY A 546 -0.73 11.59 -14.33
N HIS A 547 -0.63 11.74 -13.01
CA HIS A 547 -0.01 10.73 -12.16
C HIS A 547 -0.98 9.62 -11.82
N ILE A 548 -0.57 8.39 -12.09
CA ILE A 548 -1.26 7.19 -11.63
C ILE A 548 -0.30 6.40 -10.73
N PRO A 549 -0.68 6.10 -9.48
CA PRO A 549 0.20 5.41 -8.54
C PRO A 549 0.71 4.04 -9.03
N SER A 550 -0.12 3.30 -9.77
CA SER A 550 0.23 1.99 -10.34
C SER A 550 1.03 2.08 -11.66
N ILE A 551 1.13 3.27 -12.25
CA ILE A 551 1.89 3.57 -13.48
C ILE A 551 2.93 4.64 -13.10
N ASN A 552 3.82 4.23 -12.20
CA ASN A 552 4.83 5.11 -11.65
C ASN A 552 6.06 5.19 -12.59
N SER A 553 5.86 5.49 -13.87
CA SER A 553 6.95 5.74 -14.83
C SER A 553 7.41 7.21 -14.74
N VAL A 554 8.67 7.51 -15.05
CA VAL A 554 9.18 8.89 -15.26
C VAL A 554 8.75 9.45 -16.61
N TYR A 555 8.52 8.59 -17.61
CA TYR A 555 8.08 8.97 -18.94
C TYR A 555 6.55 9.04 -18.96
N ARG A 556 6.01 10.16 -18.50
CA ARG A 556 4.57 10.41 -18.47
C ARG A 556 4.19 11.39 -19.56
N VAL A 557 2.95 11.25 -20.02
CA VAL A 557 2.33 12.28 -20.84
C VAL A 557 1.97 13.45 -19.92
N HIS A 558 2.67 14.56 -20.11
CA HIS A 558 2.39 15.84 -19.49
C HIS A 558 1.75 16.75 -20.53
N HIS A 559 0.78 17.57 -20.10
CA HIS A 559 0.09 18.55 -20.93
C HIS A 559 -0.95 17.99 -21.91
N ARG A 560 -1.92 18.85 -22.22
CA ARG A 560 -3.14 18.55 -22.96
C ARG A 560 -3.16 19.24 -24.32
N LYS A 561 -2.00 19.32 -24.97
CA LYS A 561 -1.87 20.01 -26.25
C LYS A 561 -2.51 19.18 -27.36
N PRO A 562 -3.39 19.75 -28.22
CA PRO A 562 -4.01 19.02 -29.32
C PRO A 562 -2.99 18.35 -30.24
N GLU A 563 -1.89 19.02 -30.55
CA GLU A 563 -0.84 18.52 -31.44
C GLU A 563 -0.18 17.24 -30.88
N LEU A 564 -0.01 17.19 -29.56
CA LEU A 564 0.51 16.00 -28.87
C LEU A 564 -0.48 14.83 -28.95
N LEU A 565 -1.78 15.08 -28.70
CA LEU A 565 -2.80 14.04 -28.80
C LEU A 565 -2.93 13.51 -30.23
N ALA A 566 -2.82 14.39 -31.23
CA ALA A 566 -2.77 14.01 -32.64
C ALA A 566 -1.57 13.10 -32.95
N GLY A 567 -0.38 13.44 -32.47
CA GLY A 567 0.82 12.61 -32.62
C GLY A 567 0.69 11.23 -31.93
N LEU A 568 -0.02 11.16 -30.80
CA LEU A 568 -0.32 9.90 -30.11
C LEU A 568 -1.44 9.08 -30.79
N GLY A 569 -2.01 9.58 -31.89
CA GLY A 569 -3.09 8.92 -32.63
C GLY A 569 -4.41 8.87 -31.86
N VAL A 570 -4.64 9.82 -30.96
CA VAL A 570 -5.90 9.95 -30.21
C VAL A 570 -7.02 10.26 -31.18
N THR A 571 -8.12 9.50 -31.07
CA THR A 571 -9.35 9.73 -31.85
C THR A 571 -10.47 10.32 -30.99
N HIS A 572 -10.42 10.07 -29.68
CA HIS A 572 -11.45 10.53 -28.74
C HIS A 572 -10.81 11.03 -27.45
N ALA A 573 -11.50 11.94 -26.76
CA ALA A 573 -11.17 12.31 -25.40
C ALA A 573 -12.34 12.01 -24.47
N LEU A 574 -12.03 11.49 -23.28
CA LEU A 574 -12.98 11.29 -22.19
C LEU A 574 -12.51 12.12 -20.99
N TYR A 575 -13.35 13.03 -20.51
CA TYR A 575 -12.95 14.01 -19.51
C TYR A 575 -14.07 14.35 -18.52
N ASP A 576 -13.71 14.68 -17.27
CA ASP A 576 -14.63 14.84 -16.13
C ASP A 576 -14.96 16.30 -15.74
N ARG A 577 -14.39 17.28 -16.45
CA ARG A 577 -14.61 18.70 -16.19
C ARG A 577 -14.63 19.54 -17.46
N SER A 578 -15.21 20.73 -17.39
CA SER A 578 -15.11 21.69 -18.49
C SER A 578 -13.64 21.99 -18.81
N LEU A 579 -13.26 21.83 -20.08
CA LEU A 579 -11.96 22.24 -20.60
C LEU A 579 -12.01 23.76 -20.86
N ALA A 580 -11.38 24.54 -20.00
CA ALA A 580 -11.38 26.00 -20.05
C ALA A 580 -9.97 26.56 -19.79
N GLY A 581 -9.79 27.88 -19.98
CA GLY A 581 -8.53 28.55 -19.72
C GLY A 581 -7.38 28.02 -20.58
N THR A 582 -6.37 27.42 -19.97
CA THR A 582 -5.20 26.85 -20.66
C THR A 582 -5.55 25.68 -21.58
N ASP A 583 -6.68 25.02 -21.35
CA ASP A 583 -7.15 23.88 -22.16
C ASP A 583 -8.09 24.33 -23.30
N ARG A 584 -8.27 25.64 -23.55
CA ARG A 584 -9.21 26.16 -24.55
C ARG A 584 -8.94 25.62 -25.96
N ARG A 585 -7.68 25.59 -26.40
CA ARG A 585 -7.31 25.04 -27.73
C ARG A 585 -7.69 23.57 -27.86
N LEU A 586 -7.64 22.81 -26.77
CA LEU A 586 -8.11 21.43 -26.76
C LEU A 586 -9.64 21.36 -26.79
N ALA A 587 -10.32 22.20 -26.03
CA ALA A 587 -11.78 22.28 -26.10
C ALA A 587 -12.27 22.58 -27.52
N ASP A 588 -11.62 23.51 -28.23
CA ASP A 588 -11.94 23.88 -29.61
C ASP A 588 -11.69 22.72 -30.62
N ALA A 589 -10.82 21.76 -30.25
CA ALA A 589 -10.51 20.57 -31.04
C ALA A 589 -11.39 19.35 -30.71
N LEU A 590 -12.41 19.52 -29.87
CA LEU A 590 -13.27 18.44 -29.39
C LEU A 590 -14.73 18.66 -29.77
N VAL A 591 -15.33 17.65 -30.40
CA VAL A 591 -16.77 17.63 -30.72
C VAL A 591 -17.45 16.64 -29.78
N GLU A 592 -18.29 17.15 -28.88
CA GLU A 592 -18.99 16.32 -27.87
C GLU A 592 -19.86 15.25 -28.56
N VAL A 593 -19.67 13.98 -28.17
CA VAL A 593 -20.49 12.84 -28.58
C VAL A 593 -21.66 12.68 -27.61
N GLY A 594 -21.38 12.81 -26.31
CA GLY A 594 -22.39 12.67 -25.27
C GLY A 594 -21.83 12.89 -23.86
N ARG A 595 -22.76 12.96 -22.90
CA ARG A 595 -22.48 13.09 -21.47
C ARG A 595 -22.96 11.84 -20.73
N PHE A 596 -22.12 11.34 -19.85
CA PHE A 596 -22.30 10.09 -19.12
C PHE A 596 -21.95 10.36 -17.65
N GLY A 597 -22.95 10.78 -16.88
CA GLY A 597 -22.73 11.34 -15.54
C GLY A 597 -21.81 12.57 -15.58
N ASP A 598 -20.72 12.51 -14.83
CA ASP A 598 -19.70 13.59 -14.79
C ASP A 598 -18.77 13.58 -16.00
N TYR A 599 -18.80 12.53 -16.82
CA TYR A 599 -17.88 12.37 -17.96
C TYR A 599 -18.49 12.85 -19.26
N ARG A 600 -17.64 13.43 -20.11
CA ARG A 600 -17.97 13.80 -21.49
C ARG A 600 -17.07 13.04 -22.43
N LEU A 601 -17.69 12.32 -23.37
CA LEU A 601 -16.98 11.74 -24.50
C LEU A 601 -17.02 12.74 -25.65
N ALA A 602 -15.89 12.98 -26.29
CA ALA A 602 -15.81 13.84 -27.46
C ALA A 602 -14.91 13.21 -28.53
N ARG A 603 -15.28 13.41 -29.79
CA ARG A 603 -14.42 13.14 -30.95
C ARG A 603 -13.33 14.19 -30.96
N PHE A 604 -12.09 13.75 -31.18
CA PHE A 604 -10.95 14.62 -31.32
C PHE A 604 -10.70 14.93 -32.80
N THR A 605 -10.77 16.21 -33.15
CA THR A 605 -10.44 16.71 -34.48
C THR A 605 -9.05 17.34 -34.41
N PRO A 606 -8.01 16.71 -34.98
CA PRO A 606 -6.67 17.27 -34.93
C PRO A 606 -6.64 18.65 -35.61
N PRO A 607 -5.90 19.63 -35.04
CA PRO A 607 -5.79 20.96 -35.63
C PRO A 607 -5.14 20.87 -37.01
N ALA A 608 -5.56 21.73 -37.94
CA ALA A 608 -4.93 21.85 -39.25
C ALA A 608 -3.45 22.24 -39.07
N GLY A 609 -2.54 21.36 -39.49
CA GLY A 609 -1.10 21.53 -39.31
C GLY A 609 -0.31 20.32 -39.80
N PRO A 610 1.03 20.40 -39.82
CA PRO A 610 1.91 19.36 -40.37
C PRO A 610 2.01 18.09 -39.51
N VAL A 611 1.23 17.98 -38.43
CA VAL A 611 1.25 16.79 -37.57
C VAL A 611 0.40 15.71 -38.25
N THR A 612 1.07 14.83 -39.00
CA THR A 612 0.41 13.63 -39.52
C THR A 612 -0.13 12.82 -38.33
N PRO A 613 -1.43 12.51 -38.27
CA PRO A 613 -2.00 11.76 -37.14
C PRO A 613 -1.28 10.43 -36.95
N GLY A 614 -0.82 10.15 -35.73
CA GLY A 614 -0.07 8.93 -35.44
C GLY A 614 1.36 8.90 -35.98
N VAL A 615 2.03 10.04 -36.20
CA VAL A 615 3.47 10.08 -36.50
C VAL A 615 4.24 9.35 -35.40
N ILE A 616 4.78 8.21 -35.78
CA ILE A 616 5.55 7.33 -34.90
C ILE A 616 6.98 7.85 -34.77
N ALA A 617 7.47 8.56 -35.79
CA ALA A 617 8.83 9.06 -35.93
C ALA A 617 8.86 10.40 -36.69
N GLU A 618 9.45 11.45 -36.10
CA GLU A 618 9.82 12.68 -36.81
C GLU A 618 11.26 12.57 -37.32
N VAL A 619 11.53 13.07 -38.53
CA VAL A 619 12.87 13.00 -39.13
C VAL A 619 13.43 14.40 -39.31
N SER A 620 14.69 14.57 -38.94
CA SER A 620 15.48 15.77 -39.28
C SER A 620 16.69 15.33 -40.09
N GLY A 621 17.01 16.09 -41.15
CA GLY A 621 18.08 15.75 -42.10
C GLY A 621 17.62 14.99 -43.34
N CYS A 622 16.31 14.73 -43.48
CA CYS A 622 15.74 14.15 -44.70
C CYS A 622 14.32 14.69 -44.96
N PRO A 623 13.87 14.87 -46.23
CA PRO A 623 12.49 15.19 -46.56
C PRO A 623 11.48 14.21 -45.92
N PRO A 624 10.32 14.68 -45.39
CA PRO A 624 9.37 13.81 -44.69
C PRO A 624 8.77 12.68 -45.54
N ASP A 625 8.68 12.85 -46.85
CA ASP A 625 8.20 11.87 -47.82
C ASP A 625 9.19 10.73 -48.08
N GLN A 626 10.43 10.89 -47.64
CA GLN A 626 11.51 9.90 -47.74
C GLN A 626 11.58 8.96 -46.52
N LEU A 627 10.57 8.99 -45.65
CA LEU A 627 10.41 8.07 -44.54
C LEU A 627 9.19 7.17 -44.73
N ARG A 628 9.38 5.86 -44.62
CA ARG A 628 8.28 4.91 -44.59
C ARG A 628 8.33 4.06 -43.33
N VAL A 629 7.37 4.25 -42.44
CA VAL A 629 7.17 3.30 -41.34
C VAL A 629 6.61 2.00 -41.90
N THR A 630 7.35 0.89 -41.77
CA THR A 630 6.98 -0.42 -42.30
C THR A 630 6.47 -1.39 -41.25
N ASP A 631 6.82 -1.16 -39.99
CA ASP A 631 6.24 -1.88 -38.85
C ASP A 631 6.06 -0.92 -37.68
N ALA A 632 4.88 -0.96 -37.07
CA ALA A 632 4.50 -0.17 -35.91
C ALA A 632 4.00 -1.08 -34.77
N SER A 633 4.39 -2.35 -34.77
CA SER A 633 3.87 -3.37 -33.87
C SER A 633 4.07 -2.99 -32.40
N LEU A 634 5.17 -2.33 -32.02
CA LEU A 634 5.37 -1.79 -30.66
C LEU A 634 4.24 -0.86 -30.18
N LEU A 635 3.57 -0.16 -31.10
CA LEU A 635 2.41 0.70 -30.82
C LEU A 635 1.06 -0.02 -30.92
N THR A 636 1.07 -1.31 -31.24
CA THR A 636 -0.11 -2.18 -31.27
C THR A 636 0.04 -3.43 -30.40
N GLY A 637 1.13 -3.54 -29.63
CA GLY A 637 1.38 -4.62 -28.66
C GLY A 637 2.46 -5.63 -29.04
N GLY A 638 3.09 -5.49 -30.21
CA GLY A 638 4.32 -6.18 -30.57
C GLY A 638 5.57 -5.58 -29.91
N ASP A 639 6.75 -5.98 -30.38
CA ASP A 639 8.04 -5.64 -29.78
C ASP A 639 8.93 -4.77 -30.69
N ARG A 640 8.43 -4.31 -31.84
CA ARG A 640 9.24 -3.65 -32.87
C ARG A 640 8.58 -2.42 -33.51
N ILE A 641 9.38 -1.40 -33.79
CA ILE A 641 9.06 -0.36 -34.77
C ILE A 641 10.13 -0.44 -35.86
N SER A 642 9.73 -0.56 -37.12
CA SER A 642 10.64 -0.52 -38.27
C SER A 642 10.34 0.69 -39.13
N VAL A 643 11.39 1.42 -39.45
CA VAL A 643 11.35 2.61 -40.27
C VAL A 643 12.35 2.45 -41.41
N ASP A 644 11.88 2.47 -42.64
CA ASP A 644 12.72 2.51 -43.82
C ASP A 644 12.99 3.99 -44.16
N ILE A 645 14.28 4.34 -44.17
CA ILE A 645 14.82 5.66 -44.49
C ILE A 645 15.36 5.58 -45.91
N ASP A 646 14.91 6.48 -46.78
CA ASP A 646 15.32 6.48 -48.18
C ASP A 646 16.87 6.49 -48.32
N PRO A 647 17.45 5.65 -49.19
CA PRO A 647 18.88 5.64 -49.43
C PRO A 647 19.48 6.99 -49.86
N SER A 648 18.67 7.90 -50.41
CA SER A 648 19.08 9.23 -50.85
C SER A 648 19.28 10.25 -49.71
N CYS A 649 18.84 9.96 -48.48
CA CYS A 649 19.14 10.80 -47.32
C CYS A 649 20.67 10.81 -47.05
N GLN A 650 21.35 11.92 -47.35
CA GLN A 650 22.79 12.11 -47.08
C GLN A 650 23.02 12.73 -45.69
N ASP A 651 24.13 12.37 -45.04
CA ASP A 651 24.54 12.83 -43.69
C ASP A 651 23.58 12.41 -42.55
N PRO A 652 23.99 12.46 -41.25
CA PRO A 652 23.30 11.68 -40.22
C PRO A 652 21.81 12.03 -40.10
N VAL A 653 20.97 11.02 -40.26
CA VAL A 653 19.51 11.17 -40.19
C VAL A 653 19.09 11.03 -38.74
N THR A 654 18.43 12.05 -38.21
CA THR A 654 17.87 12.00 -36.86
C THR A 654 16.43 11.54 -36.94
N VAL A 655 16.09 10.47 -36.21
CA VAL A 655 14.75 9.91 -36.11
C VAL A 655 14.27 10.01 -34.66
N ASP A 656 13.21 10.77 -34.41
CA ASP A 656 12.60 10.97 -33.10
C ASP A 656 11.30 10.19 -32.97
N PHE A 657 11.30 9.14 -32.16
CA PHE A 657 10.13 8.34 -31.88
C PHE A 657 9.28 8.93 -30.74
N VAL A 658 7.97 8.83 -30.89
CA VAL A 658 6.99 9.11 -29.82
C VAL A 658 7.00 8.03 -28.72
N ALA A 659 7.81 6.97 -28.87
CA ALA A 659 8.03 5.95 -27.85
C ALA A 659 8.91 6.48 -26.70
N ALA A 660 8.52 6.19 -25.45
CA ALA A 660 9.33 6.50 -24.29
C ALA A 660 10.72 5.83 -24.40
N PRO A 661 11.82 6.49 -23.97
CA PRO A 661 13.18 5.93 -24.06
C PRO A 661 13.40 4.91 -22.94
N LEU A 662 12.73 3.76 -23.07
CA LEU A 662 12.84 2.63 -22.15
C LEU A 662 14.22 1.97 -22.31
N ARG A 663 14.81 1.53 -21.20
CA ARG A 663 16.12 0.86 -21.14
C ARG A 663 16.20 -0.38 -22.00
N LYS A 664 15.07 -1.06 -22.18
CA LYS A 664 14.99 -2.29 -22.99
C LYS A 664 14.77 -2.03 -24.47
N LEU A 665 14.55 -0.77 -24.88
CA LEU A 665 14.55 -0.45 -26.29
C LEU A 665 15.98 -0.46 -26.80
N VAL A 666 16.18 -1.10 -27.93
CA VAL A 666 17.44 -1.19 -28.66
C VAL A 666 17.18 -0.71 -30.07
N ALA A 667 17.96 0.26 -30.52
CA ALA A 667 17.94 0.72 -31.91
C ALA A 667 18.98 -0.06 -32.71
N ARG A 668 18.59 -0.55 -33.89
CA ARG A 668 19.47 -1.23 -34.85
C ARG A 668 19.29 -0.62 -36.23
N HIS A 669 20.37 -0.27 -36.90
CA HIS A 669 20.33 0.26 -38.26
C HIS A 669 20.99 -0.72 -39.22
N ARG A 670 20.30 -1.03 -40.31
CA ARG A 670 20.81 -1.83 -41.43
C ARG A 670 20.95 -0.91 -42.64
N PRO A 671 22.18 -0.58 -43.06
CA PRO A 671 22.42 0.17 -44.29
C PRO A 671 21.80 -0.51 -45.51
N PRO A 672 21.51 0.23 -46.59
CA PRO A 672 21.03 -0.36 -47.84
C PRO A 672 22.02 -1.40 -48.37
N GLY A 673 21.53 -2.62 -48.63
CA GLY A 673 22.35 -3.73 -49.14
C GLY A 673 23.25 -4.44 -48.11
N ALA A 674 23.23 -4.04 -46.84
CA ALA A 674 23.95 -4.75 -45.78
C ALA A 674 23.08 -5.86 -45.17
N ASP A 675 23.67 -7.02 -44.87
CA ASP A 675 22.98 -8.12 -44.19
C ASP A 675 22.88 -7.89 -42.67
N GLU A 676 23.93 -7.33 -42.08
CA GLU A 676 24.04 -7.10 -40.64
C GLU A 676 23.54 -5.72 -40.22
N ALA A 677 22.89 -5.66 -39.05
CA ALA A 677 22.43 -4.41 -38.45
C ALA A 677 23.38 -4.00 -37.31
N SER A 678 23.75 -2.72 -37.26
CA SER A 678 24.59 -2.15 -36.21
C SER A 678 23.73 -1.54 -35.09
N PRO A 679 24.10 -1.69 -33.80
CA PRO A 679 23.38 -1.07 -32.70
C PRO A 679 23.61 0.44 -32.68
N LEU A 680 22.56 1.20 -32.36
CA LEU A 680 22.60 2.65 -32.20
C LEU A 680 22.22 3.06 -30.78
N GLU A 681 22.74 4.21 -30.34
CA GLU A 681 22.36 4.80 -29.06
C GLU A 681 20.98 5.47 -29.14
N ILE A 682 20.18 5.31 -28.07
CA ILE A 682 18.91 5.99 -27.91
C ILE A 682 19.08 7.10 -26.88
N ALA A 683 18.87 8.35 -27.30
CA ALA A 683 18.86 9.50 -26.42
C ALA A 683 17.43 9.87 -26.01
N ALA A 684 17.22 10.26 -24.76
CA ALA A 684 15.95 10.84 -24.33
C ALA A 684 15.81 12.26 -24.92
N ARG A 685 14.74 12.53 -25.66
CA ARG A 685 14.45 13.85 -26.25
C ARG A 685 13.12 14.38 -25.69
N PRO A 686 13.10 15.57 -25.08
CA PRO A 686 11.87 16.35 -24.95
C PRO A 686 11.36 16.64 -26.37
N MET A 687 10.22 16.07 -26.76
CA MET A 687 9.72 16.29 -28.12
C MET A 687 9.22 17.73 -28.28
N LEU A 688 9.32 18.27 -29.51
CA LEU A 688 8.90 19.63 -29.87
C LEU A 688 7.43 19.90 -29.50
N LEU A 689 6.62 18.85 -29.52
CA LEU A 689 5.31 18.75 -28.89
C LEU A 689 5.47 18.70 -27.35
N SER A 690 5.79 19.85 -26.74
CA SER A 690 6.13 19.97 -25.32
C SER A 690 5.20 19.13 -24.42
N GLY A 691 5.74 18.12 -23.75
CA GLY A 691 5.01 17.34 -22.74
C GLY A 691 5.20 15.84 -22.74
N ILE A 692 5.87 15.27 -23.73
CA ILE A 692 6.36 13.89 -23.67
C ILE A 692 7.87 13.84 -23.79
N THR A 693 8.45 12.78 -23.24
CA THR A 693 9.82 12.38 -23.51
C THR A 693 9.78 11.23 -24.51
N GLY A 694 10.26 11.49 -25.71
CA GLY A 694 10.42 10.51 -26.78
C GLY A 694 11.84 9.96 -26.84
N SER A 695 12.07 9.09 -27.82
CA SER A 695 13.35 8.45 -28.09
C SER A 695 13.97 9.05 -29.35
N ARG A 696 15.18 9.60 -29.28
CA ARG A 696 15.93 10.05 -30.45
C ARG A 696 16.99 9.01 -30.82
N VAL A 697 17.05 8.68 -32.10
CA VAL A 697 18.10 7.85 -32.69
C VAL A 697 18.75 8.63 -33.83
N ILE A 698 20.08 8.57 -33.94
CA ILE A 698 20.83 9.17 -35.04
C ILE A 698 21.41 8.02 -35.87
N THR A 699 21.02 7.93 -37.14
CA THR A 699 21.56 6.94 -38.08
C THR A 699 22.65 7.58 -38.95
N PRO A 700 23.61 6.81 -39.47
CA PRO A 700 24.66 7.34 -40.34
C PRO A 700 24.17 7.73 -41.76
N GLY A 701 22.94 7.38 -42.13
CA GLY A 701 22.34 7.66 -43.44
C GLY A 701 21.06 6.86 -43.66
N GLY A 702 20.65 6.72 -44.93
CA GLY A 702 19.53 5.87 -45.34
C GLY A 702 19.66 4.40 -44.93
N GLY A 703 18.59 3.61 -45.10
CA GLY A 703 18.52 2.20 -44.69
C GLY A 703 17.36 1.91 -43.74
N ARG A 704 17.35 0.73 -43.14
CA ARG A 704 16.28 0.30 -42.21
C ARG A 704 16.70 0.54 -40.77
N LEU A 705 15.89 1.29 -40.02
CA LEU A 705 16.03 1.48 -38.59
C LEU A 705 14.96 0.65 -37.86
N ASP A 706 15.40 -0.28 -37.02
CA ASP A 706 14.56 -1.09 -36.16
C ASP A 706 14.73 -0.65 -34.69
N LEU A 707 13.64 -0.27 -34.03
CA LEU A 707 13.57 -0.05 -32.59
C LEU A 707 12.88 -1.26 -31.95
N VAL A 708 13.63 -2.09 -31.23
CA VAL A 708 13.17 -3.38 -30.69
C VAL A 708 13.18 -3.36 -29.17
N TYR A 709 12.11 -3.82 -28.53
CA TYR A 709 12.04 -4.02 -27.09
C TYR A 709 12.62 -5.38 -26.71
N GLU A 710 13.86 -5.41 -26.25
CA GLU A 710 14.60 -6.64 -25.98
C GLU A 710 14.82 -6.87 -24.48
N THR A 711 14.53 -8.08 -24.03
CA THR A 711 14.91 -8.50 -22.67
C THR A 711 16.39 -8.89 -22.64
N PRO A 712 17.22 -8.24 -21.82
CA PRO A 712 18.65 -8.56 -21.73
C PRO A 712 18.90 -10.03 -21.35
N GLU A 713 20.00 -10.61 -21.83
CA GLU A 713 20.32 -12.03 -21.58
C GLU A 713 20.39 -12.38 -20.10
N ARG A 714 20.96 -11.49 -19.27
CA ARG A 714 21.01 -11.67 -17.80
C ARG A 714 19.61 -11.82 -17.18
N GLU A 715 18.64 -11.05 -17.66
CA GLU A 715 17.26 -11.15 -17.20
C GLU A 715 16.58 -12.44 -17.68
N ARG A 716 16.86 -12.87 -18.92
CA ARG A 716 16.38 -14.16 -19.44
C ARG A 716 16.92 -15.33 -18.62
N LEU A 717 18.22 -15.32 -18.29
CA LEU A 717 18.85 -16.33 -17.43
C LEU A 717 18.24 -16.33 -16.02
N ALA A 718 18.03 -15.15 -15.43
CA ALA A 718 17.35 -15.01 -14.15
C ALA A 718 15.91 -15.56 -14.20
N GLY A 719 15.17 -15.28 -15.27
CA GLY A 719 13.83 -15.83 -15.53
C GLY A 719 13.83 -17.36 -15.60
N ARG A 720 14.75 -17.94 -16.36
CA ARG A 720 14.95 -19.40 -16.44
C ARG A 720 15.25 -20.00 -15.07
N ALA A 721 16.10 -19.35 -14.25
CA ALA A 721 16.39 -19.80 -12.90
C ALA A 721 15.13 -19.83 -12.01
N SER A 722 14.27 -18.81 -12.11
CA SER A 722 12.99 -18.79 -11.39
C SER A 722 12.03 -19.88 -11.87
N LEU A 723 11.96 -20.16 -13.18
CA LEU A 723 11.15 -21.24 -13.73
C LEU A 723 11.64 -22.61 -13.27
N ILE A 724 12.96 -22.86 -13.27
CA ILE A 724 13.55 -24.09 -12.74
C ILE A 724 13.22 -24.24 -11.26
N ALA A 725 13.39 -23.18 -10.47
CA ALA A 725 13.05 -23.19 -9.05
C ALA A 725 11.56 -23.51 -8.82
N LEU A 726 10.66 -22.96 -9.65
CA LEU A 726 9.23 -23.27 -9.59
C LEU A 726 8.95 -24.73 -9.94
N ALA A 727 9.54 -25.24 -11.03
CA ALA A 727 9.41 -26.63 -11.46
C ALA A 727 9.90 -27.63 -10.39
N LEU A 728 10.94 -27.28 -9.62
CA LEU A 728 11.42 -28.08 -8.49
C LEU A 728 10.52 -27.96 -7.25
N THR A 729 9.91 -26.79 -7.03
CA THR A 729 9.09 -26.52 -5.84
C THR A 729 7.70 -27.15 -5.93
N LEU A 730 7.09 -27.21 -7.12
CA LEU A 730 5.74 -27.74 -7.29
C LEU A 730 5.60 -29.22 -6.87
N PRO A 731 6.48 -30.15 -7.28
CA PRO A 731 6.43 -31.54 -6.82
C PRO A 731 6.58 -31.69 -5.31
N MET A 732 7.35 -30.80 -4.65
CA MET A 732 7.50 -30.82 -3.20
C MET A 732 6.16 -30.63 -2.47
N LEU A 733 5.17 -29.97 -3.08
CA LEU A 733 3.84 -29.80 -2.49
C LEU A 733 3.09 -31.13 -2.30
N ALA A 734 3.39 -32.15 -3.12
CA ALA A 734 2.83 -33.49 -2.97
C ALA A 734 3.55 -34.32 -1.88
N LEU A 735 4.80 -33.96 -1.54
CA LEU A 735 5.65 -34.71 -0.63
C LEU A 735 5.38 -34.31 0.84
N GLY A 736 4.38 -34.95 1.44
CA GLY A 736 3.97 -34.76 2.83
C GLY A 736 4.87 -35.45 3.87
N GLN A 737 5.81 -36.29 3.46
CA GLN A 737 6.67 -37.06 4.35
C GLN A 737 7.51 -36.15 5.23
N ARG A 738 7.55 -36.43 6.54
CA ARG A 738 8.39 -35.68 7.47
C ARG A 738 9.85 -35.97 7.14
N LEU A 739 10.65 -34.92 7.03
CA LEU A 739 12.09 -35.11 6.82
C LEU A 739 12.67 -35.72 8.11
N PRO A 740 13.38 -36.87 8.02
CA PRO A 740 14.03 -37.48 9.17
C PRO A 740 15.27 -36.66 9.52
N LEU A 741 15.05 -35.50 10.12
CA LEU A 741 16.12 -34.77 10.77
C LEU A 741 16.49 -35.58 12.01
N ARG A 742 17.60 -36.34 11.94
CA ARG A 742 18.14 -37.07 13.09
C ARG A 742 18.10 -36.12 14.28
N ARG A 743 17.35 -36.47 15.32
CA ARG A 743 17.53 -35.91 16.65
C ARG A 743 18.94 -36.35 17.08
N ARG A 744 19.97 -35.63 16.63
CA ARG A 744 21.28 -35.76 17.27
C ARG A 744 21.00 -35.42 18.73
N ALA A 745 21.15 -36.41 19.60
CA ALA A 745 21.16 -36.19 21.04
C ALA A 745 22.14 -35.02 21.25
N TRP A 746 21.59 -33.88 21.63
CA TRP A 746 22.37 -32.68 21.83
C TRP A 746 23.29 -32.99 23.01
N HIS A 747 24.56 -33.33 22.74
CA HIS A 747 25.54 -33.43 23.81
C HIS A 747 25.62 -32.04 24.48
N PRO A 748 25.35 -31.94 25.80
CA PRO A 748 25.29 -30.67 26.52
C PRO A 748 26.50 -29.75 26.24
N GLY A 749 27.70 -30.33 26.07
CA GLY A 749 28.94 -29.60 25.78
C GLY A 749 29.13 -29.10 24.33
N GLY A 750 28.53 -29.76 23.33
CA GLY A 750 28.68 -29.37 21.91
C GLY A 750 27.79 -28.20 21.49
N SER A 751 26.68 -28.00 22.20
CA SER A 751 25.69 -26.96 21.91
C SER A 751 26.23 -25.55 22.14
N ARG A 752 27.09 -25.36 23.16
CA ARG A 752 27.66 -24.06 23.52
C ARG A 752 28.61 -23.58 22.42
N ARG A 753 29.51 -24.45 21.93
CA ARG A 753 30.42 -24.12 20.81
C ARG A 753 29.66 -23.78 19.53
N ALA A 754 28.71 -24.61 19.11
CA ALA A 754 27.93 -24.33 17.89
C ALA A 754 27.08 -23.06 18.00
N THR A 755 26.53 -22.76 19.19
CA THR A 755 25.78 -21.52 19.43
C THR A 755 26.71 -20.31 19.41
N ILE A 756 27.87 -20.41 20.04
CA ILE A 756 28.90 -19.37 20.00
C ILE A 756 29.36 -19.13 18.55
N THR A 757 29.72 -20.18 17.79
CA THR A 757 30.15 -20.05 16.40
C THR A 757 29.07 -19.42 15.51
N TRP A 758 27.80 -19.82 15.65
CA TRP A 758 26.70 -19.19 14.91
C TRP A 758 26.45 -17.75 15.33
N SER A 759 26.52 -17.46 16.63
CA SER A 759 26.31 -16.09 17.14
C SER A 759 27.45 -15.19 16.67
N ILE A 760 28.68 -15.69 16.65
CA ILE A 760 29.85 -15.03 16.08
C ILE A 760 29.67 -14.85 14.57
N ALA A 761 29.26 -15.88 13.82
CA ALA A 761 29.09 -15.77 12.37
C ALA A 761 27.98 -14.78 11.99
N VAL A 762 26.84 -14.81 12.68
CA VAL A 762 25.75 -13.84 12.49
C VAL A 762 26.18 -12.44 12.93
N GLY A 763 26.88 -12.33 14.06
CA GLY A 763 27.45 -11.07 14.53
C GLY A 763 28.44 -10.49 13.54
N LEU A 764 29.39 -11.28 13.03
CA LEU A 764 30.36 -10.88 12.02
C LEU A 764 29.69 -10.50 10.70
N LEU A 765 28.68 -11.23 10.25
CA LEU A 765 27.93 -10.89 9.05
C LEU A 765 27.17 -9.57 9.22
N ALA A 766 26.50 -9.38 10.36
CA ALA A 766 25.81 -8.13 10.69
C ALA A 766 26.80 -6.97 10.77
N THR A 767 27.93 -7.14 11.45
CA THR A 767 29.02 -6.16 11.51
C THR A 767 29.58 -5.88 10.13
N ALA A 768 29.81 -6.88 9.28
CA ALA A 768 30.30 -6.68 7.92
C ALA A 768 29.30 -5.90 7.07
N ILE A 769 28.01 -6.23 7.14
CA ILE A 769 26.94 -5.49 6.44
C ILE A 769 26.90 -4.05 6.94
N VAL A 770 26.92 -3.83 8.26
CA VAL A 770 26.92 -2.49 8.87
C VAL A 770 28.19 -1.72 8.50
N SER A 771 29.36 -2.34 8.51
CA SER A 771 30.63 -1.69 8.14
C SER A 771 30.66 -1.33 6.65
N VAL A 772 30.24 -2.23 5.76
CA VAL A 772 30.11 -1.92 4.33
C VAL A 772 29.09 -0.80 4.12
N ALA A 773 27.99 -0.83 4.86
CA ALA A 773 26.98 0.21 4.85
C ALA A 773 27.56 1.57 5.30
N LEU A 774 28.27 1.62 6.43
CA LEU A 774 28.91 2.83 6.96
C LEU A 774 30.00 3.35 6.01
N VAL A 775 30.83 2.48 5.43
CA VAL A 775 31.86 2.87 4.45
C VAL A 775 31.21 3.42 3.18
N ARG A 776 30.16 2.76 2.67
CA ARG A 776 29.42 3.24 1.50
C ARG A 776 28.74 4.58 1.80
N GLN A 777 28.12 4.72 2.97
CA GLN A 777 27.55 5.97 3.46
C GLN A 777 28.61 7.06 3.49
N GLY A 778 29.77 6.81 4.09
CA GLY A 778 30.89 7.76 4.15
C GLY A 778 31.38 8.18 2.77
N ARG A 779 31.56 7.24 1.82
CA ARG A 779 31.97 7.55 0.44
C ARG A 779 30.92 8.29 -0.36
N VAL A 780 29.64 8.01 -0.14
CA VAL A 780 28.55 8.75 -0.80
C VAL A 780 28.49 10.14 -0.21
N LEU A 781 28.50 10.27 1.13
CA LEU A 781 28.57 11.56 1.84
C LEU A 781 29.73 12.39 1.31
N ALA A 782 30.97 11.89 1.35
CA ALA A 782 32.16 12.59 0.85
C ALA A 782 31.96 13.10 -0.59
N ARG A 783 31.49 12.25 -1.51
CA ARG A 783 31.18 12.66 -2.90
C ARG A 783 30.07 13.70 -3.01
N THR A 784 29.15 13.77 -2.05
CA THR A 784 28.11 14.82 -1.98
C THR A 784 28.66 16.15 -1.48
N TRP A 785 29.80 16.16 -0.79
CA TRP A 785 30.46 17.36 -0.24
C TRP A 785 31.63 17.85 -1.10
N GLU A 786 32.26 16.97 -1.89
CA GLU A 786 33.41 17.28 -2.76
C GLU A 786 33.10 18.17 -3.98
N ARG A 787 31.87 18.67 -4.14
CA ARG A 787 31.46 19.41 -5.36
C ARG A 787 30.81 20.77 -5.15
N ASP A 788 30.83 21.30 -3.94
CA ASP A 788 30.13 22.55 -3.65
C ASP A 788 31.08 23.49 -2.89
N ASP A 789 31.44 24.63 -3.51
CA ASP A 789 31.97 25.83 -2.82
C ASP A 789 30.86 26.46 -1.92
N SER A 790 30.00 25.61 -1.34
CA SER A 790 28.85 26.04 -0.58
C SER A 790 29.25 26.37 0.86
N PRO A 791 28.70 27.46 1.43
CA PRO A 791 29.01 27.89 2.78
C PRO A 791 28.66 26.80 3.81
N ARG A 792 29.51 26.67 4.85
CA ARG A 792 29.46 25.58 5.82
C ARG A 792 28.21 25.71 6.69
N LEU A 793 27.41 24.65 6.79
CA LEU A 793 26.25 24.59 7.69
C LEU A 793 26.70 24.79 9.15
N VAL A 794 26.23 25.86 9.79
CA VAL A 794 26.46 26.13 11.21
C VAL A 794 25.32 25.55 12.04
N ARG A 795 24.07 25.82 11.62
CA ARG A 795 22.87 25.52 12.40
C ARG A 795 21.69 25.19 11.50
N ASP A 796 20.92 24.16 11.83
CA ASP A 796 19.61 23.89 11.21
C ASP A 796 18.53 24.47 12.14
N LEU A 797 17.89 25.56 11.70
CA LEU A 797 16.99 26.34 12.56
C LEU A 797 15.69 25.60 12.89
N VAL A 798 15.36 24.57 12.13
CA VAL A 798 14.18 23.72 12.38
C VAL A 798 14.50 22.66 13.43
N ILE A 799 15.68 22.06 13.38
CA ILE A 799 16.11 21.01 14.34
C ILE A 799 16.15 21.57 15.76
N ASP A 800 16.65 22.79 15.90
CA ASP A 800 16.89 23.36 17.21
C ASP A 800 15.61 23.88 17.86
N GLY A 801 14.44 23.64 17.24
CA GLY A 801 13.14 24.07 17.75
C GLY A 801 13.00 25.60 17.86
N ALA A 802 13.90 26.35 17.22
CA ALA A 802 13.97 27.80 17.31
C ALA A 802 13.00 28.46 16.32
N TYR A 803 11.75 27.99 16.30
CA TYR A 803 10.70 28.56 15.46
C TYR A 803 9.35 28.67 16.18
N GLU A 804 8.61 29.71 15.84
CA GLU A 804 7.20 29.90 16.20
C GLU A 804 6.40 29.99 14.90
N ALA A 805 5.30 29.23 14.82
CA ALA A 805 4.41 29.26 13.67
C ALA A 805 3.07 29.92 14.05
N ARG A 806 2.61 30.86 13.23
CA ARG A 806 1.33 31.59 13.41
C ARG A 806 0.48 31.49 12.15
N ARG A 807 -0.83 31.61 12.29
CA ARG A 807 -1.79 31.50 11.18
C ARG A 807 -2.92 32.49 11.37
N GLU A 808 -3.36 33.10 10.29
CA GLU A 808 -4.47 34.05 10.28
C GLU A 808 -5.44 33.70 9.13
N PRO A 809 -6.74 33.47 9.41
CA PRO A 809 -7.36 33.42 10.73
C PRO A 809 -6.84 32.24 11.58
N ALA A 810 -6.75 32.44 12.90
CA ALA A 810 -6.20 31.46 13.85
C ALA A 810 -7.17 30.29 14.14
N ASP A 811 -8.47 30.42 13.83
CA ASP A 811 -9.52 29.47 14.22
C ASP A 811 -10.51 29.10 13.09
N TYR A 812 -10.87 27.81 13.05
CA TYR A 812 -12.18 27.22 12.73
C TYR A 812 -12.21 25.85 13.51
N CYS A 813 -13.06 25.53 14.51
CA CYS A 813 -14.36 26.05 14.98
C CYS A 813 -14.65 25.79 16.49
N ASP A 814 -15.55 26.62 17.05
CA ASP A 814 -16.44 26.40 18.19
C ASP A 814 -17.51 25.31 17.86
N ALA A 815 -17.71 24.35 18.76
CA ALA A 815 -18.35 23.05 18.50
C ALA A 815 -19.83 22.96 18.93
N LEU A 816 -20.63 24.02 18.76
CA LEU A 816 -22.00 24.05 19.31
C LEU A 816 -23.18 23.95 18.34
N LEU A 817 -23.01 23.94 17.02
CA LEU A 817 -24.16 23.81 16.10
C LEU A 817 -23.87 22.87 14.92
N GLY A 818 -24.51 21.68 14.97
CA GLY A 818 -24.27 20.59 14.04
C GLY A 818 -24.93 20.75 12.67
N LYS A 819 -24.20 20.25 11.66
CA LYS A 819 -24.61 19.48 10.46
C LYS A 819 -23.65 19.75 9.28
N ASP A 820 -22.38 19.37 9.46
CA ASP A 820 -21.50 18.74 8.46
C ASP A 820 -20.13 18.53 9.14
N SER A 821 -19.69 17.30 9.37
CA SER A 821 -18.48 17.04 10.18
C SER A 821 -17.16 17.26 9.43
N ARG A 822 -17.20 17.92 8.26
CA ARG A 822 -16.05 18.08 7.36
C ARG A 822 -15.86 19.49 6.78
N ILE A 823 -16.75 20.44 7.09
CA ILE A 823 -16.58 21.83 6.67
C ILE A 823 -16.12 22.63 7.90
N GLY A 824 -14.88 23.12 7.88
CA GLY A 824 -14.32 24.00 8.91
C GLY A 824 -13.64 23.31 10.11
N CYS A 825 -12.95 22.19 9.92
CA CYS A 825 -12.11 21.60 10.97
C CYS A 825 -10.68 21.34 10.51
N SER A 826 -9.76 21.87 11.30
CA SER A 826 -8.33 21.58 11.26
C SER A 826 -8.05 20.15 11.74
N GLU A 827 -7.82 19.20 10.83
CA GLU A 827 -7.32 17.85 11.15
C GLU A 827 -6.03 17.90 12.02
N ALA A 828 -5.67 16.79 12.70
CA ALA A 828 -4.33 16.61 13.30
C ALA A 828 -3.18 16.82 12.29
N THR A 829 -3.49 16.75 10.98
CA THR A 829 -2.58 17.07 9.88
C THR A 829 -2.25 18.56 9.76
N GLN A 830 -2.99 19.44 10.43
CA GLN A 830 -2.77 20.88 10.47
C GLN A 830 -1.95 21.35 11.68
N ARG A 831 -1.52 20.50 12.62
CA ARG A 831 -0.53 20.94 13.63
C ARG A 831 0.82 21.19 12.97
N ASP A 832 1.52 22.24 13.41
CA ASP A 832 2.89 22.47 12.95
C ASP A 832 3.72 21.27 13.37
N ARG A 833 4.40 20.66 12.41
CA ARG A 833 5.21 19.48 12.65
C ARG A 833 6.50 19.58 11.88
N VAL A 834 7.56 19.04 12.47
CA VAL A 834 8.80 18.82 11.73
C VAL A 834 8.51 17.76 10.67
N ALA A 835 8.74 18.13 9.43
CA ALA A 835 8.68 17.26 8.26
C ALA A 835 10.01 17.31 7.52
N THR A 836 10.08 16.64 6.39
CA THR A 836 11.28 16.62 5.56
C THR A 836 10.96 16.93 4.11
N LEU A 837 11.74 17.84 3.53
CA LEU A 837 11.70 18.20 2.13
C LEU A 837 12.81 17.49 1.38
N TYR A 838 12.46 16.60 0.47
CA TYR A 838 13.43 15.98 -0.41
C TYR A 838 13.76 16.84 -1.63
N ARG A 839 15.04 17.08 -1.88
CA ARG A 839 15.60 17.59 -3.14
C ARG A 839 16.87 16.81 -3.41
N SER A 840 16.88 15.98 -4.44
CA SER A 840 18.09 15.25 -4.81
C SER A 840 19.32 16.17 -4.84
N PRO A 841 20.42 15.84 -4.12
CA PRO A 841 20.62 14.64 -3.29
C PRO A 841 20.18 14.74 -1.81
N TYR A 842 19.84 15.94 -1.33
CA TYR A 842 19.61 16.32 0.07
C TYR A 842 18.16 16.13 0.57
N LEU A 843 18.05 16.05 1.90
CA LEU A 843 16.80 16.01 2.63
C LEU A 843 16.86 17.13 3.67
N TYR A 844 16.07 18.18 3.49
CA TYR A 844 16.01 19.31 4.42
C TYR A 844 14.95 19.01 5.46
N ARG A 845 15.21 19.32 6.74
CA ARG A 845 14.14 19.34 7.74
C ARG A 845 13.40 20.66 7.60
N CYS A 846 12.08 20.61 7.68
CA CYS A 846 11.24 21.77 7.53
C CYS A 846 10.13 21.76 8.57
N VAL A 847 9.60 22.92 8.88
CA VAL A 847 8.32 23.05 9.58
C VAL A 847 7.23 22.94 8.53
N MET A 848 6.40 21.91 8.62
CA MET A 848 5.18 21.80 7.83
C MET A 848 4.09 22.60 8.53
N ILE A 849 3.67 23.68 7.89
CA ILE A 849 2.58 24.56 8.31
C ILE A 849 1.45 24.48 7.27
N THR A 850 0.21 24.76 7.67
CA THR A 850 -0.91 24.88 6.72
C THR A 850 -1.29 26.34 6.60
N ALA A 851 -1.18 26.90 5.39
CA ALA A 851 -1.67 28.24 5.09
C ALA A 851 -3.19 28.15 4.79
N PRO A 852 -4.06 28.75 5.63
CA PRO A 852 -5.52 28.65 5.46
C PRO A 852 -5.99 29.19 4.12
N ALA A 853 -7.09 28.67 3.57
CA ALA A 853 -7.74 29.26 2.39
C ALA A 853 -7.97 30.77 2.57
N GLY A 854 -7.47 31.59 1.65
CA GLY A 854 -7.53 33.06 1.76
C GLY A 854 -6.73 33.68 2.91
N GLY A 855 -5.96 32.90 3.67
CA GLY A 855 -5.28 33.31 4.89
C GLY A 855 -3.76 33.44 4.76
N VAL A 856 -3.11 33.59 5.90
CA VAL A 856 -1.66 33.73 6.04
C VAL A 856 -1.14 32.71 7.05
N ALA A 857 0.04 32.16 6.79
CA ALA A 857 0.81 31.40 7.78
C ALA A 857 2.23 31.96 7.87
N GLU A 858 2.74 32.13 9.07
CA GLU A 858 4.05 32.71 9.36
C GLU A 858 4.91 31.70 10.11
N VAL A 859 6.18 31.59 9.75
CA VAL A 859 7.19 30.84 10.50
C VAL A 859 8.28 31.82 10.90
N ARG A 860 8.31 32.18 12.17
CA ARG A 860 9.33 33.02 12.78
C ARG A 860 10.43 32.14 13.31
N PHE A 861 11.67 32.33 12.85
CA PHE A 861 12.86 31.68 13.40
C PHE A 861 13.57 32.65 14.34
N ASP A 862 13.76 32.26 15.61
CA ASP A 862 14.38 33.09 16.65
C ASP A 862 15.84 32.70 16.93
N ALA A 863 16.53 33.52 17.71
CA ALA A 863 17.90 33.31 18.17
C ALA A 863 18.91 33.11 17.02
N LEU A 864 18.83 33.97 16.00
CA LEU A 864 19.74 33.94 14.86
C LEU A 864 21.11 34.51 15.23
N PRO A 865 22.23 33.82 14.94
CA PRO A 865 23.55 34.35 15.22
C PRO A 865 23.83 35.60 14.36
N GLU A 866 24.35 36.66 14.98
CA GLU A 866 24.71 37.89 14.27
C GLU A 866 25.69 37.61 13.12
N GLY A 867 25.42 38.22 11.96
CA GLY A 867 26.31 38.18 10.79
C GLY A 867 26.24 36.90 9.95
N GLN A 868 25.52 35.85 10.35
CA GLN A 868 25.41 34.62 9.56
C GLN A 868 24.46 34.75 8.37
N LEU A 869 24.78 34.03 7.28
CA LEU A 869 23.90 33.91 6.13
C LEU A 869 22.83 32.85 6.42
N ILE A 870 21.57 33.25 6.45
CA ILE A 870 20.45 32.30 6.54
C ILE A 870 20.03 31.95 5.12
N ARG A 871 20.11 30.67 4.76
CA ARG A 871 19.54 30.14 3.51
C ARG A 871 18.38 29.23 3.84
N GLY A 872 17.26 29.41 3.16
CA GLY A 872 16.10 28.58 3.36
C GLY A 872 15.34 28.28 2.08
N ILE A 873 14.38 27.39 2.22
CA ILE A 873 13.49 26.96 1.16
C ILE A 873 12.07 26.87 1.71
N VAL A 874 11.14 27.42 0.95
CA VAL A 874 9.72 27.19 1.13
C VAL A 874 9.24 26.29 0.00
N ALA A 875 8.61 25.18 0.34
CA ALA A 875 8.12 24.22 -0.63
C ALA A 875 6.67 23.84 -0.37
N ARG A 876 5.88 23.76 -1.44
CA ARG A 876 4.52 23.23 -1.38
C ARG A 876 4.55 21.71 -1.26
N ASP A 877 3.62 21.13 -0.50
CA ASP A 877 3.39 19.68 -0.56
C ASP A 877 2.86 19.31 -1.97
N PRO A 878 3.58 18.47 -2.73
CA PRO A 878 3.14 18.05 -4.06
C PRO A 878 1.85 17.21 -4.05
N GLY A 879 1.43 16.70 -2.88
CA GLY A 879 0.27 15.82 -2.75
C GLY A 879 -1.09 16.53 -2.68
N VAL A 880 -1.12 17.84 -2.41
CA VAL A 880 -2.36 18.59 -2.09
C VAL A 880 -2.62 19.75 -3.05
N ALA A 881 -1.63 20.18 -3.83
CA ALA A 881 -1.75 21.35 -4.71
C ALA A 881 -2.71 21.10 -5.90
N GLY A 882 -3.92 21.66 -5.80
CA GLY A 882 -4.86 21.76 -6.92
C GLY A 882 -4.41 22.78 -7.99
N PRO A 883 -4.82 22.61 -9.26
CA PRO A 883 -4.65 23.61 -10.30
C PRO A 883 -5.43 24.88 -9.94
N GLY A 884 -4.74 25.93 -9.49
CA GLY A 884 -5.35 27.16 -8.97
C GLY A 884 -4.72 27.68 -7.68
N SER A 885 -3.87 26.89 -7.02
CA SER A 885 -3.14 27.31 -5.82
C SER A 885 -2.20 28.49 -6.10
N ARG A 886 -2.55 29.67 -5.57
CA ARG A 886 -1.74 30.89 -5.60
C ARG A 886 -1.19 31.16 -4.20
N LEU A 887 0.08 30.83 -3.99
CA LEU A 887 0.80 31.19 -2.77
C LEU A 887 1.71 32.39 -3.04
N ARG A 888 1.76 33.31 -2.09
CA ARG A 888 2.76 34.38 -2.03
C ARG A 888 3.66 34.14 -0.84
N PHE A 889 4.94 34.42 -1.02
CA PHE A 889 5.95 34.25 0.01
C PHE A 889 6.59 35.61 0.31
N GLY A 890 6.74 35.93 1.58
CA GLY A 890 7.39 37.13 2.07
C GLY A 890 8.44 36.80 3.14
N LEU A 891 9.43 37.68 3.28
CA LEU A 891 10.42 37.62 4.35
C LEU A 891 10.38 38.93 5.13
N SER A 892 10.56 38.89 6.46
CA SER A 892 10.57 40.11 7.29
C SER A 892 11.60 41.17 6.85
N THR A 893 12.64 40.77 6.11
CA THR A 893 13.69 41.66 5.59
C THR A 893 13.39 42.27 4.22
N ARG A 894 12.42 41.73 3.47
CA ARG A 894 11.93 42.24 2.18
C ARG A 894 10.48 41.80 1.97
N ALA A 895 9.55 42.75 1.98
CA ALA A 895 8.18 42.54 1.50
C ALA A 895 8.20 42.45 -0.04
N GLY A 896 8.70 41.33 -0.56
CA GLY A 896 8.72 41.02 -1.98
C GLY A 896 7.57 40.09 -2.32
N ASP A 897 6.56 40.59 -2.99
CA ASP A 897 5.44 39.81 -3.51
C ASP A 897 5.90 38.87 -4.65
N VAL A 898 6.43 37.69 -4.34
CA VAL A 898 6.74 36.69 -5.37
C VAL A 898 5.49 35.85 -5.62
N ALA A 899 4.81 36.10 -6.75
CA ALA A 899 3.74 35.24 -7.25
C ALA A 899 4.37 33.95 -7.80
N VAL A 900 4.43 32.91 -6.98
CA VAL A 900 5.18 31.70 -7.32
C VAL A 900 4.27 30.67 -7.99
N GLY A 901 4.43 30.47 -9.30
CA GLY A 901 3.92 29.30 -10.02
C GLY A 901 4.75 28.02 -9.78
N THR A 902 5.91 28.12 -9.13
CA THR A 902 6.86 27.01 -8.93
C THR A 902 6.66 26.26 -7.60
N ARG A 903 7.02 24.98 -7.55
CA ARG A 903 6.79 24.12 -6.36
C ARG A 903 7.68 24.48 -5.16
N LYS A 904 8.75 25.24 -5.37
CA LYS A 904 9.82 25.51 -4.40
C LYS A 904 10.35 26.93 -4.60
N HIS A 905 10.54 27.67 -3.52
CA HIS A 905 11.11 29.01 -3.50
C HIS A 905 12.30 29.03 -2.55
N TRP A 906 13.44 29.56 -3.01
CA TRP A 906 14.66 29.70 -2.22
C TRP A 906 14.76 31.12 -1.71
N PHE A 907 15.25 31.26 -0.49
CA PHE A 907 15.58 32.57 0.05
C PHE A 907 16.93 32.57 0.73
N GLU A 908 17.53 33.76 0.72
CA GLU A 908 18.71 34.09 1.48
C GLU A 908 18.43 35.38 2.25
N ALA A 909 18.81 35.40 3.52
CA ALA A 909 18.64 36.54 4.39
C ALA A 909 19.88 36.70 5.27
N ARG A 910 20.31 37.94 5.45
CA ARG A 910 21.19 38.35 6.55
C ARG A 910 20.34 39.20 7.49
N PRO A 911 19.60 38.58 8.42
CA PRO A 911 18.75 39.34 9.32
C PRO A 911 19.61 40.30 10.14
N ARG A 912 19.17 41.56 10.24
CA ARG A 912 19.82 42.60 11.07
C ARG A 912 19.35 42.54 12.55
N GLY A 913 18.54 41.54 12.90
CA GLY A 913 17.98 41.35 14.23
C GLY A 913 17.98 39.87 14.63
N ASP A 914 17.39 39.57 15.77
CA ASP A 914 17.38 38.25 16.41
C ASP A 914 16.46 37.22 15.75
N ALA A 915 15.64 37.63 14.78
CA ALA A 915 14.66 36.76 14.13
C ALA A 915 14.47 36.98 12.63
N LEU A 916 14.04 35.91 11.96
CA LEU A 916 13.64 35.87 10.56
C LEU A 916 12.22 35.33 10.46
N THR A 917 11.29 36.11 9.91
CA THR A 917 9.92 35.63 9.68
C THR A 917 9.72 35.32 8.21
N VAL A 918 9.24 34.11 7.93
CA VAL A 918 8.82 33.64 6.62
C VAL A 918 7.30 33.64 6.59
N THR A 919 6.71 34.53 5.80
CA THR A 919 5.26 34.67 5.65
C THR A 919 4.80 33.97 4.38
N VAL A 920 3.71 33.22 4.47
CA VAL A 920 3.08 32.47 3.38
C VAL A 920 1.62 32.89 3.28
N THR A 921 1.26 33.65 2.26
CA THR A 921 -0.13 34.06 2.00
C THR A 921 -0.75 33.11 0.99
N ASN A 922 -1.87 32.51 1.35
CA ASN A 922 -2.64 31.63 0.48
C ASN A 922 -3.84 32.38 -0.11
N GLN A 923 -3.80 32.63 -1.42
CA GLN A 923 -4.87 33.29 -2.15
C GLN A 923 -5.86 32.30 -2.79
N SER A 924 -5.72 31.00 -2.52
CA SER A 924 -6.62 29.97 -3.04
C SER A 924 -7.77 29.69 -2.08
N GLY A 925 -8.84 29.07 -2.61
CA GLY A 925 -10.02 28.67 -1.83
C GLY A 925 -9.84 27.41 -1.00
N ASP A 926 -8.67 26.77 -1.08
CA ASP A 926 -8.33 25.55 -0.33
C ASP A 926 -7.10 25.78 0.54
N ASP A 927 -7.04 25.11 1.69
CA ASP A 927 -5.87 25.08 2.56
C ASP A 927 -4.63 24.56 1.82
N GLN A 928 -3.47 25.17 2.07
CA GLN A 928 -2.22 24.81 1.41
C GLN A 928 -1.15 24.40 2.43
N PRO A 929 -0.77 23.12 2.51
CA PRO A 929 0.36 22.69 3.31
C PRO A 929 1.69 23.12 2.67
N VAL A 930 2.54 23.74 3.49
CA VAL A 930 3.80 24.36 3.08
C VAL A 930 4.89 23.99 4.08
N CYS A 931 6.05 23.65 3.54
CA CYS A 931 7.21 23.16 4.24
C CYS A 931 8.30 24.24 4.18
N VAL A 932 8.59 24.86 5.33
CA VAL A 932 9.59 25.93 5.48
C VAL A 932 10.83 25.37 6.15
N ALA A 933 11.95 25.31 5.43
CA ALA A 933 13.26 24.94 5.97
C ALA A 933 14.18 26.16 5.98
N ALA A 934 14.98 26.31 7.02
CA ALA A 934 15.96 27.38 7.14
C ALA A 934 17.22 26.89 7.86
N ALA A 935 18.38 27.32 7.39
CA ALA A 935 19.68 26.96 7.93
C ALA A 935 20.58 28.21 8.01
N ALA A 936 21.34 28.31 9.09
CA ALA A 936 22.38 29.31 9.25
C ALA A 936 23.71 28.75 8.74
N LEU A 937 24.40 29.52 7.90
CA LEU A 937 25.62 29.14 7.23
C LEU A 937 26.76 30.11 7.61
N ALA A 938 27.95 29.55 7.82
CA ALA A 938 29.19 30.29 7.92
C ALA A 938 29.74 30.50 6.52
N GLU A 939 30.12 31.75 6.22
CA GLU A 939 30.81 32.09 4.96
C GLU A 939 32.15 31.40 4.82
#